data_AF-A0A7W7YBM3-F1
#
_entry.id   AF-A0A7W7YBM3-F1
#
_cell.length_a   1.000
_cell.length_b   1.000
_cell.length_c   1.000
_cell.angle_alpha   90.00
_cell.angle_beta   90.00
_cell.angle_gamma   90.00
#
_symmetry.space_group_name_H-M   'P 1'
#
loop_
_entity.id
_entity.type
_entity.pdbx_description
1 polymer ?
#
loop_
_entity_poly.entity_id
_entity_poly.type
_entity_poly.pdbx_seq_one_letter_code
_entity_poly.pdbx_strand_id
1 'polypeptide(L)'
;MKLNPLCALLASLATSALMAQAAPDLQATAAKIDELVNAKLAKEKIQPNKPASDEVFVRRVYLDVVGRIPTLHETTEFLKSSDTDKRAKLIEKLLASDGYVQNFYNYWADILRMKSQMVGGGQSLPAFYGYSRWLKDSLRENKPYDQMVREVVTADGKSYENGAIGFYIRDYNMPLDNMAVTTQIFLGTSMVCAQCHNHPFDKWTQMDYYQMASHTYGMTSTNGLTNPLLAQAIYGGGAAKNKSNRYGGAVSKFPLPKGIERKDVGRAMTEILRPLRYNTVLDQTDKKPLFLPHDYQYTDAKPKQKVSPVIPASFSKDGSIVKDGVKPVDSYAAWMTSKDNPRFTTVIANRLWKKLMGQGIIEPVDEITDSTVPSNPALMSFLEDTMKAANYDMKVVLRAILNSQAYQREAYTKDVELGEIYHFPGPLLRRMSAEQIWDSMVALYKPNADQPSIATKVEAEVALRRVEWLDRALESMTPQQLQECTIKVAQKQKELAAEVRAAQESMEAATKAKDEAAIRKARDLIKNQRKHIDEAVDAVVYDAGFKRFAELAREGKLAEFTKDEDFAKEVAAVLKLKKEGEDLSMDEALAILAKQRRAKLTELAKARYAADAQRFAVDDKSEKASLTAWENFRDTYMLRAADLRSPAPNGHFLREFGQSDRELVENANDDASVGQALMLLNGKVFGNLMNRYTVIARAMDRAKAEGPEAVIDTVYLSLLSRKATPEEHALLKPIADNADATDRGDVLWTVLNTRQFFFIQ
;
A
#
# COMPACT_ATOMS: atom_id res chain seq x y z
N MET A 1 -45.89 0.62 -16.09
CA MET A 1 -45.11 0.99 -17.29
C MET A 1 -43.65 0.62 -17.04
N LYS A 2 -43.12 -0.34 -17.80
CA LYS A 2 -41.71 -0.77 -17.71
C LYS A 2 -40.87 0.26 -18.46
N LEU A 3 -39.99 0.97 -17.76
CA LEU A 3 -39.00 1.86 -18.36
C LEU A 3 -37.76 1.05 -18.76
N ASN A 4 -37.30 1.29 -19.99
CA ASN A 4 -36.29 0.53 -20.72
C ASN A 4 -34.87 0.80 -20.14
N PRO A 5 -34.02 -0.21 -19.88
CA PRO A 5 -32.70 -0.04 -19.26
C PRO A 5 -31.67 0.71 -20.11
N LEU A 6 -31.96 0.99 -21.39
CA LEU A 6 -31.12 1.80 -22.27
C LEU A 6 -31.10 3.30 -21.91
N CYS A 7 -32.12 3.84 -21.24
CA CYS A 7 -32.15 5.27 -20.88
C CYS A 7 -31.29 5.61 -19.64
N ALA A 8 -31.02 4.64 -18.75
CA ALA A 8 -30.19 4.87 -17.57
C ALA A 8 -28.68 4.86 -17.90
N LEU A 9 -28.26 4.08 -18.91
CA LEU A 9 -26.88 4.07 -19.39
C LEU A 9 -26.53 5.31 -20.22
N LEU A 10 -27.50 5.87 -20.95
CA LEU A 10 -27.29 7.12 -21.70
C LEU A 10 -27.27 8.35 -20.80
N ALA A 11 -27.96 8.33 -19.66
CA ALA A 11 -27.91 9.41 -18.68
C ALA A 11 -26.58 9.45 -17.89
N SER A 12 -25.97 8.30 -17.59
CA SER A 12 -24.66 8.24 -16.91
C SER A 12 -23.47 8.52 -17.84
N LEU A 13 -23.61 8.25 -19.15
CA LEU A 13 -22.63 8.63 -20.17
C LEU A 13 -22.77 10.10 -20.64
N ALA A 14 -23.96 10.70 -20.51
CA ALA A 14 -24.18 12.10 -20.90
C ALA A 14 -23.74 13.11 -19.84
N THR A 15 -23.72 12.76 -18.54
CA THR A 15 -23.21 13.65 -17.48
C THR A 15 -21.68 13.63 -17.34
N SER A 16 -20.98 12.62 -17.86
CA SER A 16 -19.51 12.59 -17.89
C SER A 16 -18.90 13.32 -19.09
N ALA A 17 -19.67 13.53 -20.16
CA ALA A 17 -19.21 14.19 -21.39
C ALA A 17 -19.25 15.74 -21.34
N LEU A 18 -19.89 16.35 -20.34
CA LEU A 18 -20.12 17.81 -20.28
C LEU A 18 -19.17 18.60 -19.34
N MET A 19 -18.15 17.95 -18.79
CA MET A 19 -17.10 18.60 -17.97
C MET A 19 -15.68 18.12 -18.35
N ALA A 20 -15.47 17.64 -19.57
CA ALA A 20 -14.12 17.43 -20.11
C ALA A 20 -13.55 18.80 -20.52
N GLN A 21 -13.11 19.59 -19.55
CA GLN A 21 -12.20 20.69 -19.81
C GLN A 21 -10.97 20.08 -20.50
N ALA A 22 -10.65 20.53 -21.72
CA ALA A 22 -9.53 19.98 -22.48
C ALA A 22 -8.28 20.03 -21.60
N ALA A 23 -7.57 18.91 -21.47
CA ALA A 23 -6.32 18.86 -20.71
C ALA A 23 -5.39 20.00 -21.19
N PRO A 24 -4.67 20.67 -20.28
CA PRO A 24 -3.79 21.76 -20.65
C PRO A 24 -2.78 21.30 -21.70
N ASP A 25 -2.50 22.15 -22.69
CA ASP A 25 -1.52 21.85 -23.73
C ASP A 25 -0.15 21.58 -23.09
N LEU A 26 0.33 20.34 -23.24
CA LEU A 26 1.54 19.84 -22.61
C LEU A 26 2.76 20.69 -22.99
N GLN A 27 2.91 21.03 -24.28
CA GLN A 27 4.09 21.75 -24.75
C GLN A 27 4.09 23.18 -24.20
N ALA A 28 2.96 23.87 -24.26
CA ALA A 28 2.79 25.20 -23.68
C ALA A 28 3.02 25.19 -22.17
N THR A 29 2.53 24.15 -21.47
CA THR A 29 2.68 24.02 -20.01
C THR A 29 4.15 23.82 -19.62
N ALA A 30 4.86 22.91 -20.30
CA ALA A 30 6.29 22.68 -20.07
C ALA A 30 7.13 23.94 -20.36
N ALA A 31 6.85 24.62 -21.49
CA ALA A 31 7.52 25.87 -21.83
C ALA A 31 7.28 26.98 -20.80
N LYS A 32 6.06 27.03 -20.21
CA LYS A 32 5.75 28.01 -19.16
C LYS A 32 6.48 27.70 -17.85
N ILE A 33 6.64 26.43 -17.47
CA ILE A 33 7.50 26.03 -16.35
C ILE A 33 8.92 26.56 -16.58
N ASP A 34 9.48 26.33 -17.77
CA ASP A 34 10.83 26.76 -18.12
C ASP A 34 10.99 28.28 -18.08
N GLU A 35 10.01 29.03 -18.61
CA GLU A 35 9.97 30.49 -18.54
C GLU A 35 10.06 30.99 -17.09
N LEU A 36 9.24 30.43 -16.20
CA LEU A 36 9.15 30.86 -14.80
C LEU A 36 10.40 30.48 -13.98
N VAL A 37 10.98 29.30 -14.25
CA VAL A 37 12.26 28.90 -13.64
C VAL A 37 13.39 29.80 -14.12
N ASN A 38 13.49 30.04 -15.43
CA ASN A 38 14.55 30.87 -16.01
C ASN A 38 14.45 32.33 -15.60
N ALA A 39 13.23 32.88 -15.49
CA ALA A 39 13.03 34.23 -14.99
C ALA A 39 13.56 34.39 -13.55
N LYS A 40 13.33 33.39 -12.69
CA LYS A 40 13.87 33.38 -11.32
C LYS A 40 15.40 33.24 -11.32
N LEU A 41 15.97 32.31 -12.09
CA LEU A 41 17.42 32.15 -12.20
C LEU A 41 18.11 33.42 -12.70
N ALA A 42 17.57 34.08 -13.72
CA ALA A 42 18.10 35.34 -14.24
C ALA A 42 18.06 36.47 -13.20
N LYS A 43 16.96 36.57 -12.42
CA LYS A 43 16.84 37.54 -11.32
C LYS A 43 17.90 37.33 -10.24
N GLU A 44 18.16 36.08 -9.88
CA GLU A 44 19.17 35.70 -8.90
C GLU A 44 20.60 35.62 -9.48
N LYS A 45 20.76 35.91 -10.78
CA LYS A 45 22.04 35.85 -11.52
C LYS A 45 22.69 34.47 -11.49
N ILE A 46 21.88 33.42 -11.44
CA ILE A 46 22.31 32.01 -11.47
C ILE A 46 22.20 31.50 -12.89
N GLN A 47 23.24 30.84 -13.38
CA GLN A 47 23.21 30.19 -14.68
C GLN A 47 22.47 28.84 -14.58
N PRO A 48 21.56 28.52 -15.52
CA PRO A 48 20.97 27.19 -15.57
C PRO A 48 22.04 26.14 -15.87
N ASN A 49 21.87 24.94 -15.32
CA ASN A 49 22.73 23.81 -15.65
C ASN A 49 22.56 23.43 -17.13
N LYS A 50 23.56 22.73 -17.69
CA LYS A 50 23.49 22.24 -19.06
C LYS A 50 22.38 21.20 -19.22
N PRO A 51 21.83 21.01 -20.44
CA PRO A 51 20.95 19.87 -20.71
C PRO A 51 21.65 18.55 -20.39
N ALA A 52 20.95 17.62 -19.74
CA ALA A 52 21.45 16.29 -19.46
C ALA A 52 21.60 15.47 -20.75
N SER A 53 22.63 14.62 -20.81
CA SER A 53 22.79 13.65 -21.89
C SER A 53 21.66 12.61 -21.90
N ASP A 54 21.54 11.86 -23.00
CA ASP A 54 20.51 10.82 -23.10
C ASP A 54 20.73 9.67 -22.11
N GLU A 55 21.98 9.34 -21.79
CA GLU A 55 22.36 8.35 -20.78
C GLU A 55 21.89 8.76 -19.38
N VAL A 56 22.09 10.04 -19.02
CA VAL A 56 21.61 10.59 -17.74
C VAL A 56 20.09 10.63 -17.73
N PHE A 57 19.46 11.13 -18.79
CA PHE A 57 18.02 11.26 -18.88
C PHE A 57 17.31 9.91 -18.75
N VAL A 58 17.72 8.89 -19.51
CA VAL A 58 17.06 7.57 -19.49
C VAL A 58 17.16 6.93 -18.11
N ARG A 59 18.31 7.05 -17.45
CA ARG A 59 18.47 6.52 -16.09
C ARG A 59 17.60 7.27 -15.08
N ARG A 60 17.63 8.60 -15.12
CA ARG A 60 16.87 9.46 -14.21
C ARG A 60 15.37 9.19 -14.33
N VAL A 61 14.81 9.23 -15.54
CA VAL A 61 13.37 9.10 -15.75
C VAL A 61 12.85 7.72 -15.32
N TYR A 62 13.63 6.66 -15.53
CA TYR A 62 13.30 5.33 -15.03
C TYR A 62 13.31 5.25 -13.50
N LEU A 63 14.28 5.89 -12.83
CA LEU A 63 14.33 5.93 -11.38
C LEU A 63 13.20 6.78 -10.79
N ASP A 64 12.90 7.93 -11.38
CA ASP A 64 11.86 8.84 -10.90
C ASP A 64 10.45 8.30 -11.13
N VAL A 65 10.18 7.74 -12.32
CA VAL A 65 8.84 7.30 -12.72
C VAL A 65 8.61 5.85 -12.32
N VAL A 66 9.54 4.95 -12.62
CA VAL A 66 9.39 3.49 -12.47
C VAL A 66 10.10 2.95 -11.23
N GLY A 67 10.95 3.72 -10.55
CA GLY A 67 11.56 3.32 -9.28
C GLY A 67 12.64 2.25 -9.42
N ARG A 68 13.29 2.12 -10.58
CA ARG A 68 14.45 1.24 -10.81
C ARG A 68 15.28 1.79 -11.97
N ILE A 69 16.51 1.32 -12.13
CA ILE A 69 17.28 1.54 -13.35
C ILE A 69 16.61 0.89 -14.59
N PRO A 70 16.81 1.42 -15.80
CA PRO A 70 16.42 0.73 -17.03
C PRO A 70 17.21 -0.58 -17.17
N THR A 71 16.59 -1.60 -17.77
CA THR A 71 17.29 -2.82 -18.17
C THR A 71 18.26 -2.52 -19.31
N LEU A 72 19.26 -3.38 -19.51
CA LEU A 72 20.21 -3.25 -20.63
C LEU A 72 19.51 -3.09 -21.99
N HIS A 73 18.42 -3.82 -22.21
CA HIS A 73 17.64 -3.72 -23.43
C HIS A 73 16.98 -2.34 -23.58
N GLU A 74 16.31 -1.86 -22.53
CA GLU A 74 15.66 -0.54 -22.51
C GLU A 74 16.67 0.59 -22.73
N THR A 75 17.82 0.55 -22.04
CA THR A 75 18.93 1.49 -22.25
C THR A 75 19.38 1.47 -23.71
N THR A 76 19.70 0.30 -24.24
CA THR A 76 20.29 0.17 -25.58
C THR A 76 19.31 0.59 -26.68
N GLU A 77 18.02 0.25 -26.53
CA GLU A 77 16.96 0.65 -27.46
C GLU A 77 16.81 2.17 -27.48
N PHE A 78 16.78 2.80 -26.31
CA PHE A 78 16.64 4.26 -26.19
C PHE A 78 17.84 5.01 -26.78
N LEU A 79 19.06 4.58 -26.47
CA LEU A 79 20.28 5.24 -26.94
C LEU A 79 20.48 5.07 -28.46
N LYS A 80 20.04 3.96 -29.05
CA LYS A 80 20.11 3.73 -30.51
C LYS A 80 19.07 4.53 -31.29
N SER A 81 17.99 4.98 -30.65
CA SER A 81 16.93 5.72 -31.32
C SER A 81 17.39 7.11 -31.75
N SER A 82 17.17 7.42 -33.03
CA SER A 82 17.37 8.75 -33.64
C SER A 82 16.09 9.59 -33.70
N ASP A 83 14.99 9.12 -33.10
CA ASP A 83 13.71 9.82 -33.06
C ASP A 83 13.82 11.11 -32.23
N THR A 84 13.38 12.24 -32.79
CA THR A 84 13.44 13.56 -32.13
C THR A 84 12.58 13.63 -30.88
N ASP A 85 11.51 12.83 -30.81
CA ASP A 85 10.54 12.82 -29.72
C ASP A 85 10.76 11.64 -28.75
N LYS A 86 11.90 10.93 -28.85
CA LYS A 86 12.16 9.71 -28.05
C LYS A 86 12.00 9.92 -26.54
N ARG A 87 12.37 11.09 -26.02
CA ARG A 87 12.23 11.43 -24.59
C ARG A 87 10.75 11.53 -24.18
N ALA A 88 9.95 12.28 -24.94
CA ALA A 88 8.51 12.41 -24.72
C ALA A 88 7.79 11.06 -24.84
N LYS A 89 8.11 10.28 -25.88
CA LYS A 89 7.55 8.93 -26.07
C LYS A 89 7.92 7.97 -24.93
N LEU A 90 9.15 8.05 -24.42
CA LEU A 90 9.55 7.28 -23.25
C LEU A 90 8.76 7.68 -22.00
N ILE A 91 8.60 8.99 -21.75
CA ILE A 91 7.82 9.49 -20.61
C ILE A 91 6.39 8.92 -20.64
N GLU A 92 5.72 8.96 -21.80
CA GLU A 92 4.37 8.38 -21.94
C GLU A 92 4.35 6.89 -21.64
N LYS A 93 5.30 6.14 -22.22
CA LYS A 93 5.42 4.70 -21.99
C LYS A 93 5.58 4.37 -20.50
N LEU A 94 6.41 5.14 -19.79
CA LEU A 94 6.69 4.90 -18.37
C LEU A 94 5.50 5.27 -17.47
N LEU A 95 4.85 6.42 -17.70
CA LEU A 95 3.67 6.85 -16.94
C LEU A 95 2.46 5.91 -17.13
N ALA A 96 2.40 5.19 -18.26
CA ALA A 96 1.38 4.18 -18.53
C ALA A 96 1.72 2.78 -18.00
N SER A 97 2.92 2.57 -17.45
CA SER A 97 3.41 1.24 -17.06
C SER A 97 2.99 0.81 -15.65
N ASP A 98 2.98 -0.51 -15.38
CA ASP A 98 2.89 -1.02 -14.01
C ASP A 98 4.11 -0.60 -13.16
N GLY A 99 5.24 -0.27 -13.79
CA GLY A 99 6.41 0.30 -13.13
C GLY A 99 6.09 1.61 -12.40
N TYR A 100 5.31 2.49 -13.04
CA TYR A 100 4.77 3.70 -12.40
C TYR A 100 3.91 3.35 -11.19
N VAL A 101 3.01 2.39 -11.34
CA VAL A 101 2.09 1.96 -10.26
C VAL A 101 2.87 1.47 -9.04
N GLN A 102 3.91 0.66 -9.24
CA GLN A 102 4.71 0.09 -8.13
C GLN A 102 5.52 1.18 -7.41
N ASN A 103 6.15 2.09 -8.14
CA ASN A 103 6.94 3.17 -7.55
C ASN A 103 6.07 4.21 -6.82
N PHE A 104 5.00 4.67 -7.47
CA PHE A 104 4.07 5.62 -6.86
C PHE A 104 3.25 4.98 -5.73
N TYR A 105 3.02 3.67 -5.75
CA TYR A 105 2.48 2.96 -4.59
C TYR A 105 3.40 3.10 -3.39
N ASN A 106 4.72 2.89 -3.53
CA ASN A 106 5.65 3.03 -2.40
C ASN A 106 5.66 4.47 -1.86
N TYR A 107 5.68 5.45 -2.75
CA TYR A 107 5.61 6.87 -2.40
C TYR A 107 4.33 7.22 -1.61
N TRP A 108 3.16 6.86 -2.15
CA TRP A 108 1.89 7.13 -1.49
C TRP A 108 1.66 6.29 -0.25
N ALA A 109 2.16 5.06 -0.20
CA ALA A 109 2.04 4.19 0.97
C ALA A 109 2.87 4.72 2.14
N ASP A 110 3.98 5.41 1.90
CA ASP A 110 4.74 6.12 2.94
C ASP A 110 3.96 7.33 3.48
N ILE A 111 3.52 8.21 2.58
CA ILE A 111 2.70 9.39 2.94
C ILE A 111 1.44 8.98 3.72
N LEU A 112 0.73 7.97 3.23
CA LEU A 112 -0.48 7.44 3.84
C LEU A 112 -0.20 6.44 4.97
N ARG A 113 1.04 6.35 5.47
CA ARG A 113 1.46 5.51 6.62
C ARG A 113 0.95 4.06 6.53
N MET A 114 0.86 3.49 5.32
CA MET A 114 0.23 2.20 5.06
C MET A 114 1.16 1.04 5.44
N LYS A 115 0.82 0.24 6.44
CA LYS A 115 1.61 -0.93 6.86
C LYS A 115 0.92 -2.23 6.51
N SER A 116 1.69 -3.26 6.15
CA SER A 116 1.20 -4.63 6.00
C SER A 116 0.62 -5.19 7.30
N GLN A 117 1.20 -4.78 8.42
CA GLN A 117 0.78 -5.17 9.77
C GLN A 117 0.36 -3.89 10.49
N MET A 118 -0.92 -3.52 10.38
CA MET A 118 -1.44 -2.28 10.97
C MET A 118 -1.68 -2.45 12.47
N VAL A 119 -2.56 -3.40 12.84
CA VAL A 119 -2.98 -3.62 14.22
C VAL A 119 -3.29 -5.10 14.49
N GLY A 120 -3.30 -5.48 15.77
CA GLY A 120 -3.77 -6.81 16.19
C GLY A 120 -2.89 -7.99 15.78
N GLY A 121 -1.58 -7.79 15.59
CA GLY A 121 -0.62 -8.88 15.32
C GLY A 121 -0.92 -9.67 14.04
N GLY A 122 -1.43 -8.99 13.00
CA GLY A 122 -1.74 -9.57 11.69
C GLY A 122 -3.22 -9.80 11.41
N GLN A 123 -4.09 -9.57 12.39
CA GLN A 123 -5.55 -9.63 12.18
C GLN A 123 -6.05 -8.59 11.17
N SER A 124 -5.39 -7.44 11.06
CA SER A 124 -5.73 -6.39 10.08
C SER A 124 -5.15 -6.65 8.68
N LEU A 125 -4.50 -7.80 8.44
CA LEU A 125 -3.86 -8.07 7.14
C LEU A 125 -4.85 -8.02 5.95
N PRO A 126 -6.10 -8.49 6.06
CA PRO A 126 -7.08 -8.32 4.99
C PRO A 126 -7.43 -6.85 4.72
N ALA A 127 -7.56 -6.03 5.77
CA ALA A 127 -7.73 -4.57 5.61
C ALA A 127 -6.53 -3.93 4.90
N PHE A 128 -5.31 -4.37 5.17
CA PHE A 128 -4.14 -3.96 4.39
C PHE A 128 -4.25 -4.39 2.93
N TYR A 129 -4.63 -5.64 2.64
CA TYR A 129 -4.76 -6.10 1.25
C TYR A 129 -5.81 -5.31 0.48
N GLY A 130 -6.95 -5.01 1.10
CA GLY A 130 -7.97 -4.12 0.54
C GLY A 130 -7.42 -2.72 0.26
N TYR A 131 -6.69 -2.15 1.22
CA TYR A 131 -6.12 -0.81 1.10
C TYR A 131 -5.01 -0.71 0.06
N SER A 132 -4.12 -1.70 0.01
CA SER A 132 -3.05 -1.81 -0.97
C SER A 132 -3.60 -1.98 -2.38
N ARG A 133 -4.63 -2.82 -2.55
CA ARG A 133 -5.34 -2.99 -3.81
C ARG A 133 -5.98 -1.67 -4.26
N TRP A 134 -6.73 -1.00 -3.38
CA TRP A 134 -7.36 0.29 -3.68
C TRP A 134 -6.34 1.33 -4.18
N LEU A 135 -5.19 1.44 -3.52
CA LEU A 135 -4.16 2.42 -3.91
C LEU A 135 -3.55 2.07 -5.27
N LYS A 136 -3.18 0.79 -5.48
CA LYS A 136 -2.61 0.32 -6.77
C LYS A 136 -3.61 0.50 -7.92
N ASP A 137 -4.88 0.18 -7.69
CA ASP A 137 -5.93 0.32 -8.70
C ASP A 137 -6.19 1.80 -9.01
N SER A 138 -6.24 2.67 -7.99
CA SER A 138 -6.40 4.13 -8.18
C SER A 138 -5.25 4.74 -9.00
N LEU A 139 -4.00 4.30 -8.77
CA LEU A 139 -2.84 4.75 -9.55
C LEU A 139 -2.86 4.22 -10.99
N ARG A 140 -3.27 2.96 -11.19
CA ARG A 140 -3.34 2.33 -12.50
C ARG A 140 -4.41 2.97 -13.38
N GLU A 141 -5.57 3.24 -12.81
CA GLU A 141 -6.71 3.88 -13.47
C GLU A 141 -6.55 5.39 -13.62
N ASN A 142 -5.46 5.96 -13.08
CA ASN A 142 -5.21 7.40 -13.06
C ASN A 142 -6.36 8.19 -12.40
N LYS A 143 -6.84 7.69 -11.27
CA LYS A 143 -7.90 8.33 -10.50
C LYS A 143 -7.46 9.74 -10.09
N PRO A 144 -8.28 10.77 -10.31
CA PRO A 144 -8.00 12.13 -9.84
C PRO A 144 -7.66 12.16 -8.34
N TYR A 145 -6.65 12.95 -7.97
CA TYR A 145 -6.17 12.99 -6.59
C TYR A 145 -7.24 13.46 -5.60
N ASP A 146 -8.06 14.44 -5.99
CA ASP A 146 -9.20 14.91 -5.20
C ASP A 146 -10.22 13.79 -4.94
N GLN A 147 -10.46 12.91 -5.92
CA GLN A 147 -11.31 11.74 -5.73
C GLN A 147 -10.65 10.70 -4.80
N MET A 148 -9.35 10.43 -4.96
CA MET A 148 -8.62 9.54 -4.06
C MET A 148 -8.74 10.01 -2.60
N VAL A 149 -8.59 11.31 -2.36
CA VAL A 149 -8.68 11.89 -1.01
C VAL A 149 -10.10 11.83 -0.47
N ARG A 150 -11.13 12.11 -1.29
CA ARG A 150 -12.53 11.94 -0.86
C ARG A 150 -12.81 10.51 -0.43
N GLU A 151 -12.41 9.52 -1.22
CA GLU A 151 -12.62 8.10 -0.91
C GLU A 151 -11.94 7.68 0.39
N VAL A 152 -10.75 8.21 0.68
CA VAL A 152 -10.01 7.96 1.93
C VAL A 152 -10.70 8.60 3.13
N VAL A 153 -11.06 9.88 3.02
CA VAL A 153 -11.64 10.64 4.14
C VAL A 153 -13.03 10.11 4.49
N THR A 154 -13.85 9.73 3.50
CA THR A 154 -15.20 9.18 3.74
C THR A 154 -15.21 7.65 3.85
N ALA A 155 -14.06 7.00 4.04
CA ALA A 155 -13.97 5.54 3.96
C ALA A 155 -14.71 4.83 5.11
N ASP A 156 -15.87 4.24 4.81
CA ASP A 156 -16.61 3.33 5.68
C ASP A 156 -16.94 2.00 4.99
N GLY A 157 -17.52 1.07 5.75
CA GLY A 157 -17.86 -0.27 5.28
C GLY A 157 -16.83 -1.32 5.66
N LYS A 158 -16.85 -2.44 4.94
CA LYS A 158 -16.01 -3.62 5.20
C LYS A 158 -14.78 -3.63 4.28
N SER A 159 -13.68 -4.24 4.72
CA SER A 159 -12.38 -4.22 4.01
C SER A 159 -12.40 -4.82 2.60
N TYR A 160 -13.32 -5.74 2.35
CA TYR A 160 -13.53 -6.38 1.06
C TYR A 160 -14.50 -5.61 0.14
N GLU A 161 -15.23 -4.61 0.66
CA GLU A 161 -16.13 -3.73 -0.11
C GLU A 161 -15.46 -2.39 -0.39
N ASN A 162 -14.80 -1.81 0.62
CA ASN A 162 -14.09 -0.55 0.54
C ASN A 162 -12.69 -0.71 1.11
N GLY A 163 -11.69 -0.77 0.23
CA GLY A 163 -10.29 -0.89 0.64
C GLY A 163 -9.74 0.34 1.36
N ALA A 164 -10.28 1.53 1.09
CA ALA A 164 -9.79 2.79 1.64
C ALA A 164 -9.94 2.88 3.17
N ILE A 165 -10.79 2.02 3.78
CA ILE A 165 -10.96 1.96 5.24
C ILE A 165 -9.66 1.67 5.99
N GLY A 166 -8.66 1.10 5.31
CA GLY A 166 -7.32 0.88 5.86
C GLY A 166 -6.69 2.15 6.43
N PHE A 167 -7.07 3.34 5.92
CA PHE A 167 -6.64 4.63 6.45
C PHE A 167 -7.04 4.84 7.91
N TYR A 168 -8.26 4.44 8.30
CA TYR A 168 -8.75 4.53 9.68
C TYR A 168 -8.31 3.32 10.52
N ILE A 169 -8.26 2.11 9.93
CA ILE A 169 -7.80 0.90 10.64
C ILE A 169 -6.34 1.03 11.10
N ARG A 170 -5.49 1.73 10.34
CA ARG A 170 -4.11 2.06 10.72
C ARG A 170 -4.02 2.71 12.11
N ASP A 171 -4.89 3.68 12.38
CA ASP A 171 -4.94 4.43 13.63
C ASP A 171 -6.12 3.96 14.50
N TYR A 172 -6.34 2.64 14.57
CA TYR A 172 -7.45 2.05 15.30
C TYR A 172 -7.55 2.63 16.72
N ASN A 173 -8.73 3.16 17.06
CA ASN A 173 -9.03 3.77 18.36
C ASN A 173 -8.23 5.06 18.68
N MET A 174 -7.65 5.70 17.65
CA MET A 174 -6.91 6.97 17.73
C MET A 174 -7.45 7.99 16.70
N PRO A 175 -8.73 8.40 16.78
CA PRO A 175 -9.34 9.28 15.78
C PRO A 175 -8.75 10.70 15.77
N LEU A 176 -8.21 11.18 16.90
CA LEU A 176 -7.55 12.48 16.99
C LEU A 176 -6.21 12.45 16.23
N ASP A 177 -5.37 11.46 16.49
CA ASP A 177 -4.12 11.23 15.76
C ASP A 177 -4.36 11.09 14.26
N ASN A 178 -5.42 10.37 13.86
CA ASN A 178 -5.82 10.27 12.47
C ASN A 178 -6.15 11.64 11.85
N MET A 179 -6.82 12.54 12.59
CA MET A 179 -7.08 13.91 12.12
C MET A 179 -5.79 14.70 11.98
N ALA A 180 -4.87 14.64 12.95
CA ALA A 180 -3.59 15.35 12.88
C ALA A 180 -2.79 14.95 11.62
N VAL A 181 -2.76 13.65 11.33
CA VAL A 181 -2.14 13.09 10.13
C VAL A 181 -2.88 13.52 8.87
N THR A 182 -4.22 13.57 8.91
CA THR A 182 -5.05 14.01 7.78
C THR A 182 -4.74 15.46 7.38
N THR A 183 -4.63 16.38 8.34
CA THR A 183 -4.28 17.79 8.05
C THR A 183 -2.84 17.94 7.60
N GLN A 184 -1.91 17.18 8.18
CA GLN A 184 -0.50 17.17 7.76
C GLN A 184 -0.35 16.71 6.30
N ILE A 185 -0.99 15.59 5.94
CA ILE A 185 -0.85 15.01 4.59
C ILE A 185 -1.52 15.89 3.53
N PHE A 186 -2.76 16.31 3.75
CA PHE A 186 -3.60 16.91 2.70
C PHE A 186 -3.63 18.43 2.70
N LEU A 187 -3.35 19.06 3.85
CA LEU A 187 -3.33 20.52 3.99
C LEU A 187 -1.94 21.06 4.33
N GLY A 188 -0.94 20.18 4.45
CA GLY A 188 0.42 20.56 4.81
C GLY A 188 0.47 21.33 6.12
N THR A 189 -0.41 21.00 7.07
CA THR A 189 -0.56 21.76 8.31
C THR A 189 -0.40 20.83 9.51
N SER A 190 0.66 21.06 10.29
CA SER A 190 0.90 20.36 11.55
C SER A 190 0.06 20.97 12.66
N MET A 191 -0.99 20.26 13.08
CA MET A 191 -1.85 20.66 14.20
C MET A 191 -1.67 19.75 15.42
N VAL A 192 -0.68 18.85 15.42
CA VAL A 192 -0.56 17.80 16.45
C VAL A 192 -0.35 18.37 17.86
N CYS A 193 0.45 19.45 18.01
CA CYS A 193 0.60 20.10 19.32
C CYS A 193 -0.71 20.68 19.84
N ALA A 194 -1.57 21.17 18.93
CA ALA A 194 -2.89 21.69 19.21
C ALA A 194 -3.87 20.64 19.79
N GLN A 195 -3.53 19.35 19.78
CA GLN A 195 -4.30 18.31 20.45
C GLN A 195 -4.35 18.49 21.98
N CYS A 196 -3.26 18.98 22.58
CA CYS A 196 -3.12 19.07 24.04
C CYS A 196 -3.09 20.52 24.56
N HIS A 197 -2.56 21.46 23.79
CA HIS A 197 -2.47 22.88 24.14
C HIS A 197 -2.40 23.73 22.88
N ASN A 198 -2.72 25.03 22.94
CA ASN A 198 -2.49 25.94 21.81
C ASN A 198 -1.07 25.79 21.26
N HIS A 199 -0.95 25.74 19.93
CA HIS A 199 0.32 25.49 19.27
C HIS A 199 1.36 26.56 19.69
N PRO A 200 2.58 26.16 20.08
CA PRO A 200 3.53 27.09 20.69
C PRO A 200 4.19 28.04 19.67
N PHE A 201 4.22 27.65 18.40
CA PHE A 201 4.92 28.37 17.32
C PHE A 201 4.02 28.72 16.13
N ASP A 202 2.71 28.49 16.24
CA ASP A 202 1.75 28.73 15.15
C ASP A 202 0.40 29.14 15.77
N LYS A 203 -0.50 29.67 14.96
CA LYS A 203 -1.77 30.27 15.39
C LYS A 203 -2.83 29.26 15.85
N TRP A 204 -2.61 27.96 15.65
CA TRP A 204 -3.62 26.92 15.90
C TRP A 204 -3.94 26.79 17.39
N THR A 205 -5.20 27.02 17.75
CA THR A 205 -5.67 26.81 19.13
C THR A 205 -6.08 25.35 19.35
N GLN A 206 -6.16 24.95 20.63
CA GLN A 206 -6.73 23.64 20.98
C GLN A 206 -8.19 23.53 20.52
N MET A 207 -8.95 24.64 20.56
CA MET A 207 -10.32 24.65 20.03
C MET A 207 -10.34 24.36 18.52
N ASP A 208 -9.48 25.01 17.73
CA ASP A 208 -9.40 24.80 16.27
C ASP A 208 -9.16 23.33 15.92
N TYR A 209 -8.25 22.67 16.66
CA TYR A 209 -7.97 21.26 16.46
C TYR A 209 -9.19 20.37 16.74
N TYR A 210 -9.89 20.58 17.86
CA TYR A 210 -11.07 19.79 18.19
C TYR A 210 -12.24 20.07 17.23
N GLN A 211 -12.41 21.32 16.77
CA GLN A 211 -13.39 21.66 15.75
C GLN A 211 -13.11 20.91 14.44
N MET A 212 -11.84 20.90 14.01
CA MET A 212 -11.40 20.12 12.86
C MET A 212 -11.70 18.63 13.06
N ALA A 213 -11.20 18.05 14.16
CA ALA A 213 -11.35 16.62 14.47
C ALA A 213 -12.80 16.14 14.57
N SER A 214 -13.72 17.00 14.98
CA SER A 214 -15.13 16.63 15.12
C SER A 214 -15.81 16.24 13.80
N HIS A 215 -15.26 16.60 12.64
CA HIS A 215 -15.77 16.16 11.34
C HIS A 215 -15.62 14.65 11.09
N THR A 216 -14.53 14.05 11.58
CA THR A 216 -14.23 12.62 11.34
C THR A 216 -14.24 11.79 12.61
N TYR A 217 -14.42 12.39 13.79
CA TYR A 217 -14.36 11.69 15.08
C TYR A 217 -15.31 10.47 15.18
N GLY A 218 -16.44 10.51 14.47
CA GLY A 218 -17.39 9.40 14.42
C GLY A 218 -17.00 8.24 13.51
N MET A 219 -15.92 8.34 12.75
CA MET A 219 -15.37 7.25 11.92
C MET A 219 -14.81 6.16 12.83
N THR A 220 -15.66 5.18 13.16
CA THR A 220 -15.41 4.21 14.21
C THR A 220 -14.94 2.90 13.60
N SER A 221 -13.64 2.65 13.67
CA SER A 221 -13.09 1.32 13.43
C SER A 221 -13.58 0.32 14.47
N THR A 222 -13.86 -0.91 14.05
CA THR A 222 -14.44 -1.93 14.92
C THR A 222 -13.54 -3.16 15.03
N ASN A 223 -13.61 -3.83 16.17
CA ASN A 223 -13.01 -5.14 16.38
C ASN A 223 -14.01 -6.28 16.06
N GLY A 224 -14.90 -6.09 15.08
CA GLY A 224 -15.87 -7.12 14.66
C GLY A 224 -17.13 -7.24 15.54
N LEU A 225 -17.25 -6.45 16.62
CA LEU A 225 -18.39 -6.50 17.56
C LEU A 225 -19.65 -5.73 17.11
N THR A 226 -19.63 -5.07 15.95
CA THR A 226 -20.73 -4.18 15.53
C THR A 226 -21.80 -4.84 14.69
N ASN A 227 -21.74 -6.16 14.44
CA ASN A 227 -22.86 -6.84 13.79
C ASN A 227 -24.08 -6.80 14.74
N PRO A 228 -25.21 -6.19 14.36
CA PRO A 228 -26.41 -6.14 15.18
C PRO A 228 -26.94 -7.52 15.58
N LEU A 229 -26.75 -8.55 14.73
CA LEU A 229 -27.08 -9.94 15.05
C LEU A 229 -26.25 -10.45 16.22
N LEU A 230 -24.97 -10.06 16.33
CA LEU A 230 -24.08 -10.45 17.44
C LEU A 230 -24.50 -9.78 18.74
N ALA A 231 -24.75 -8.47 18.73
CA ALA A 231 -25.22 -7.76 19.92
C ALA A 231 -26.56 -8.34 20.44
N GLN A 232 -27.46 -8.71 19.51
CA GLN A 232 -28.75 -9.31 19.83
C GLN A 232 -28.62 -10.76 20.32
N ALA A 233 -27.76 -11.58 19.71
CA ALA A 233 -27.50 -12.97 20.10
C ALA A 233 -26.76 -13.11 21.45
N ILE A 234 -25.88 -12.15 21.80
CA ILE A 234 -25.05 -12.18 23.02
C ILE A 234 -25.79 -11.60 24.23
N TYR A 235 -26.43 -10.44 24.10
CA TYR A 235 -26.93 -9.68 25.25
C TYR A 235 -28.43 -9.79 25.47
N GLY A 236 -29.19 -10.35 24.51
CA GLY A 236 -30.63 -10.49 24.63
C GLY A 236 -31.36 -9.16 24.84
N GLY A 237 -30.90 -8.10 24.17
CA GLY A 237 -31.40 -6.75 24.39
C GLY A 237 -31.05 -5.78 23.28
N GLY A 238 -31.89 -5.73 22.24
CA GLY A 238 -32.05 -4.52 21.44
C GLY A 238 -33.18 -3.69 22.02
N ALA A 239 -33.05 -2.35 22.05
CA ALA A 239 -34.14 -1.48 22.44
C ALA A 239 -35.42 -1.85 21.66
N ALA A 240 -36.51 -2.09 22.36
CA ALA A 240 -37.80 -2.55 21.84
C ALA A 240 -38.52 -1.57 20.87
N LYS A 241 -37.79 -0.63 20.25
CA LYS A 241 -38.38 0.49 19.49
C LYS A 241 -37.96 0.61 18.03
N ASN A 242 -37.07 -0.25 17.49
CA ASN A 242 -36.72 -0.17 16.07
C ASN A 242 -37.55 -1.17 15.23
N LYS A 243 -38.68 -0.69 14.69
CA LYS A 243 -39.61 -1.47 13.83
C LYS A 243 -39.00 -1.87 12.46
N SER A 244 -37.78 -1.44 12.15
CA SER A 244 -37.05 -1.75 10.91
C SER A 244 -36.08 -2.95 11.03
N ASN A 245 -35.97 -3.59 12.20
CA ASN A 245 -35.16 -4.80 12.32
C ASN A 245 -35.86 -5.98 11.61
N ARG A 246 -35.28 -6.47 10.51
CA ARG A 246 -35.74 -7.63 9.72
C ARG A 246 -35.93 -8.91 10.57
N TYR A 247 -35.35 -8.97 11.77
CA TYR A 247 -35.28 -10.20 12.57
C TYR A 247 -36.21 -10.25 13.81
N GLY A 248 -36.97 -9.20 14.12
CA GLY A 248 -38.03 -9.23 15.15
C GLY A 248 -37.57 -9.41 16.62
N GLY A 249 -37.97 -8.49 17.50
CA GLY A 249 -38.05 -8.70 18.97
C GLY A 249 -36.75 -8.95 19.77
N ALA A 250 -36.79 -8.71 21.09
CA ALA A 250 -35.69 -9.03 22.00
C ALA A 250 -35.50 -10.55 22.10
N VAL A 251 -34.28 -11.04 21.86
CA VAL A 251 -33.96 -12.47 22.01
C VAL A 251 -33.93 -12.79 23.51
N SER A 252 -34.76 -13.72 23.96
CA SER A 252 -34.87 -14.13 25.37
C SER A 252 -33.58 -14.81 25.86
N LYS A 253 -33.32 -14.73 27.17
CA LYS A 253 -32.20 -15.44 27.83
C LYS A 253 -32.38 -16.96 27.61
N PHE A 254 -31.55 -17.58 26.75
CA PHE A 254 -31.58 -19.02 26.46
C PHE A 254 -30.97 -19.87 27.60
N PRO A 255 -31.46 -21.10 27.86
CA PRO A 255 -30.89 -22.01 28.86
C PRO A 255 -29.51 -22.54 28.46
N LEU A 256 -28.52 -22.43 29.36
CA LEU A 256 -27.18 -22.95 29.13
C LEU A 256 -27.07 -24.42 29.57
N PRO A 257 -26.34 -25.28 28.83
CA PRO A 257 -26.03 -26.63 29.27
C PRO A 257 -25.32 -26.66 30.62
N LYS A 258 -25.51 -27.74 31.39
CA LYS A 258 -24.87 -27.91 32.70
C LYS A 258 -23.35 -27.79 32.56
N GLY A 259 -22.75 -26.89 33.35
CA GLY A 259 -21.31 -26.64 33.35
C GLY A 259 -20.82 -25.59 32.35
N ILE A 260 -21.69 -24.97 31.55
CA ILE A 260 -21.33 -23.81 30.71
C ILE A 260 -21.85 -22.53 31.36
N GLU A 261 -20.96 -21.57 31.58
CA GLU A 261 -21.31 -20.26 32.12
C GLU A 261 -21.41 -19.21 31.00
N ARG A 262 -22.07 -18.08 31.28
CA ARG A 262 -22.18 -16.96 30.32
C ARG A 262 -20.84 -16.39 29.90
N LYS A 263 -19.85 -16.40 30.80
CA LYS A 263 -18.49 -15.95 30.49
C LYS A 263 -17.83 -16.84 29.43
N ASP A 264 -18.15 -18.13 29.40
CA ASP A 264 -17.60 -19.09 28.44
C ASP A 264 -18.19 -18.83 27.05
N VAL A 265 -19.49 -18.52 26.98
CA VAL A 265 -20.16 -18.09 25.74
C VAL A 265 -19.55 -16.79 25.21
N GLY A 266 -19.27 -15.81 26.09
CA GLY A 266 -18.61 -14.55 25.69
C GLY A 266 -17.18 -14.77 25.15
N ARG A 267 -16.42 -15.70 25.73
CA ARG A 267 -15.08 -16.09 25.24
C ARG A 267 -15.17 -16.82 23.91
N ALA A 268 -16.09 -17.78 23.77
CA ALA A 268 -16.33 -18.46 22.51
C ALA A 268 -16.65 -17.47 21.38
N MET A 269 -17.53 -16.50 21.65
CA MET A 269 -17.87 -15.46 20.67
C MET A 269 -16.68 -14.58 20.30
N THR A 270 -15.84 -14.24 21.27
CA THR A 270 -14.59 -13.50 21.02
C THR A 270 -13.68 -14.27 20.05
N GLU A 271 -13.60 -15.60 20.18
CA GLU A 271 -12.83 -16.43 19.28
C GLU A 271 -13.48 -16.58 17.90
N ILE A 272 -14.82 -16.71 17.85
CA ILE A 272 -15.57 -16.68 16.59
C ILE A 272 -15.23 -15.41 15.81
N LEU A 273 -15.34 -14.24 16.43
CA LEU A 273 -15.14 -12.96 15.74
C LEU A 273 -13.69 -12.58 15.50
N ARG A 274 -12.74 -13.32 16.06
CA ARG A 274 -11.32 -12.97 15.99
C ARG A 274 -10.80 -12.78 14.55
N PRO A 275 -11.15 -13.64 13.56
CA PRO A 275 -10.72 -13.46 12.17
C PRO A 275 -11.33 -12.23 11.48
N LEU A 276 -12.44 -11.70 12.01
CA LEU A 276 -13.16 -10.55 11.45
C LEU A 276 -12.78 -9.22 12.09
N ARG A 277 -11.90 -9.22 13.09
CA ARG A 277 -11.41 -8.00 13.74
C ARG A 277 -10.71 -7.08 12.75
N TYR A 278 -10.87 -5.77 12.95
CA TYR A 278 -10.17 -4.72 12.19
C TYR A 278 -10.48 -4.73 10.68
N ASN A 279 -11.67 -5.19 10.30
CA ASN A 279 -12.13 -5.24 8.91
C ASN A 279 -13.33 -4.34 8.63
N THR A 280 -13.70 -3.44 9.55
CA THR A 280 -14.88 -2.57 9.38
C THR A 280 -14.64 -1.20 9.99
N VAL A 281 -15.06 -0.18 9.26
CA VAL A 281 -15.18 1.20 9.74
C VAL A 281 -16.63 1.62 9.57
N LEU A 282 -17.20 2.26 10.58
CA LEU A 282 -18.56 2.78 10.54
C LEU A 282 -18.53 4.29 10.60
N ASP A 283 -19.22 4.92 9.66
CA ASP A 283 -19.48 6.34 9.77
C ASP A 283 -20.63 6.62 10.74
N GLN A 284 -20.25 7.13 11.92
CA GLN A 284 -21.14 7.58 12.98
C GLN A 284 -20.94 9.07 13.29
N THR A 285 -20.46 9.85 12.32
CA THR A 285 -20.09 11.27 12.50
C THR A 285 -21.28 12.16 12.87
N ASP A 286 -22.49 11.75 12.48
CA ASP A 286 -23.77 12.37 12.86
C ASP A 286 -24.25 11.98 14.27
N LYS A 287 -23.75 10.87 14.83
CA LYS A 287 -24.24 10.26 16.08
C LYS A 287 -23.27 10.37 17.25
N LYS A 288 -21.97 10.48 16.97
CA LYS A 288 -20.90 10.34 17.95
C LYS A 288 -20.18 11.69 18.12
N PRO A 289 -20.63 12.55 19.05
CA PRO A 289 -20.03 13.87 19.22
C PRO A 289 -18.64 13.78 19.86
N LEU A 290 -17.76 14.71 19.48
CA LEU A 290 -16.50 14.96 20.17
C LEU A 290 -16.71 15.93 21.34
N PHE A 291 -16.02 15.68 22.44
CA PHE A 291 -16.00 16.55 23.61
C PHE A 291 -14.58 17.03 23.89
N LEU A 292 -14.46 18.25 24.42
CA LEU A 292 -13.19 18.77 24.93
C LEU A 292 -12.66 17.92 26.09
N PRO A 293 -11.34 17.90 26.31
CA PRO A 293 -10.76 17.10 27.36
C PRO A 293 -11.13 17.66 28.74
N HIS A 294 -10.97 16.83 29.77
CA HIS A 294 -11.35 17.15 31.15
C HIS A 294 -10.48 18.25 31.80
N ASP A 295 -9.29 18.47 31.26
CA ASP A 295 -8.26 19.42 31.66
C ASP A 295 -8.16 20.63 30.71
N TYR A 296 -9.18 20.85 29.86
CA TYR A 296 -9.24 22.01 28.99
C TYR A 296 -9.12 23.32 29.80
N GLN A 297 -8.09 24.12 29.50
CA GLN A 297 -7.66 25.23 30.35
C GLN A 297 -7.99 26.64 29.80
N TYR A 298 -8.55 26.72 28.59
CA TYR A 298 -8.82 28.00 27.92
C TYR A 298 -10.22 28.54 28.24
N THR A 299 -10.40 29.86 28.12
CA THR A 299 -11.59 30.58 28.58
C THR A 299 -12.75 30.59 27.58
N ASP A 300 -12.51 30.13 26.36
CA ASP A 300 -13.45 30.07 25.24
C ASP A 300 -14.44 28.89 25.35
N ALA A 301 -14.15 27.87 26.16
CA ALA A 301 -15.05 26.75 26.41
C ALA A 301 -14.82 26.07 27.77
N LYS A 302 -15.81 25.30 28.22
CA LYS A 302 -15.71 24.51 29.46
C LYS A 302 -15.13 23.11 29.17
N PRO A 303 -14.40 22.50 30.12
CA PRO A 303 -14.03 21.09 30.03
C PRO A 303 -15.23 20.19 29.74
N LYS A 304 -15.04 19.15 28.91
CA LYS A 304 -16.10 18.23 28.46
C LYS A 304 -17.26 18.91 27.71
N GLN A 305 -17.11 20.14 27.23
CA GLN A 305 -18.09 20.75 26.34
C GLN A 305 -18.11 20.02 24.99
N LYS A 306 -19.31 19.84 24.44
CA LYS A 306 -19.49 19.28 23.10
C LYS A 306 -18.92 20.24 22.06
N VAL A 307 -18.16 19.69 21.11
CA VAL A 307 -17.55 20.45 20.01
C VAL A 307 -18.35 20.23 18.73
N SER A 308 -18.57 21.32 17.98
CA SER A 308 -19.26 21.29 16.69
C SER A 308 -18.25 21.18 15.54
N PRO A 309 -18.61 20.50 14.44
CA PRO A 309 -17.81 20.44 13.21
C PRO A 309 -17.77 21.80 12.53
N VAL A 310 -16.64 22.49 12.69
CA VAL A 310 -16.36 23.81 12.16
C VAL A 310 -14.96 23.81 11.57
N ILE A 311 -14.82 24.34 10.34
CA ILE A 311 -13.52 24.63 9.76
C ILE A 311 -12.99 25.90 10.42
N PRO A 312 -11.79 25.88 11.02
CA PRO A 312 -11.19 27.06 11.64
C PRO A 312 -11.19 28.27 10.71
N ALA A 313 -11.38 29.47 11.27
CA ALA A 313 -11.42 30.74 10.51
C ALA A 313 -10.16 30.98 9.66
N SER A 314 -9.03 30.43 10.12
CA SER A 314 -7.75 30.37 9.41
C SER A 314 -7.80 29.69 8.04
N PHE A 315 -8.78 28.82 7.81
CA PHE A 315 -8.98 28.09 6.56
C PHE A 315 -10.22 28.54 5.79
N SER A 316 -11.28 28.98 6.48
CA SER A 316 -12.54 29.42 5.87
C SER A 316 -13.25 30.44 6.74
N LYS A 317 -13.69 31.57 6.17
CA LYS A 317 -14.32 32.67 6.92
C LYS A 317 -15.62 32.27 7.63
N ASP A 318 -16.45 31.45 6.99
CA ASP A 318 -17.77 31.07 7.53
C ASP A 318 -17.72 29.80 8.38
N GLY A 319 -16.69 28.97 8.20
CA GLY A 319 -16.38 27.76 8.98
C GLY A 319 -17.40 26.61 8.94
N SER A 320 -18.70 26.91 8.78
CA SER A 320 -19.78 25.94 8.74
C SER A 320 -19.94 25.36 7.33
N ILE A 321 -19.42 24.15 7.14
CA ILE A 321 -19.49 23.43 5.86
C ILE A 321 -20.53 22.29 5.87
N VAL A 322 -21.03 21.94 7.06
CA VAL A 322 -22.00 20.84 7.24
C VAL A 322 -23.38 21.31 6.84
N LYS A 323 -23.92 20.69 5.78
CA LYS A 323 -25.27 20.98 5.26
C LYS A 323 -26.32 20.12 5.96
N ASP A 324 -27.54 20.62 6.06
CA ASP A 324 -28.67 19.87 6.64
C ASP A 324 -28.87 18.52 5.92
N GLY A 325 -28.93 17.44 6.71
CA GLY A 325 -29.11 16.08 6.20
C GLY A 325 -27.86 15.44 5.57
N VAL A 326 -26.73 16.15 5.53
CA VAL A 326 -25.44 15.62 5.07
C VAL A 326 -24.57 15.31 6.29
N LYS A 327 -23.83 14.21 6.24
CA LYS A 327 -22.98 13.83 7.37
C LYS A 327 -21.73 14.72 7.44
N PRO A 328 -21.19 15.00 8.65
CA PRO A 328 -20.03 15.87 8.81
C PRO A 328 -18.80 15.46 7.97
N VAL A 329 -18.51 14.16 7.85
CA VAL A 329 -17.35 13.68 7.09
C VAL A 329 -17.49 13.91 5.58
N ASP A 330 -18.70 13.79 5.02
CA ASP A 330 -18.95 14.04 3.59
C ASP A 330 -18.72 15.51 3.26
N SER A 331 -19.24 16.41 4.10
CA SER A 331 -19.00 17.85 3.99
C SER A 331 -17.52 18.18 4.12
N TYR A 332 -16.82 17.56 5.06
CA TYR A 332 -15.38 17.73 5.26
C TYR A 332 -14.56 17.30 4.06
N ALA A 333 -14.83 16.11 3.50
CA ALA A 333 -14.16 15.62 2.31
C ALA A 333 -14.41 16.53 1.09
N ALA A 334 -15.64 17.03 0.92
CA ALA A 334 -15.98 17.97 -0.14
C ALA A 334 -15.25 19.32 0.01
N TRP A 335 -15.16 19.85 1.24
CA TRP A 335 -14.41 21.08 1.52
C TRP A 335 -12.90 20.89 1.32
N MET A 336 -12.33 19.80 1.85
CA MET A 336 -10.89 19.52 1.78
C MET A 336 -10.43 19.46 0.33
N THR A 337 -11.22 18.82 -0.52
CA THR A 337 -10.87 18.56 -1.92
C THR A 337 -11.41 19.62 -2.89
N SER A 338 -11.94 20.74 -2.36
CA SER A 338 -12.41 21.86 -3.18
C SER A 338 -11.26 22.59 -3.87
N LYS A 339 -11.51 23.07 -5.10
CA LYS A 339 -10.57 23.95 -5.83
C LYS A 339 -10.31 25.29 -5.14
N ASP A 340 -11.21 25.68 -4.24
CA ASP A 340 -11.13 26.90 -3.44
C ASP A 340 -10.43 26.66 -2.09
N ASN A 341 -10.04 25.42 -1.78
CA ASN A 341 -9.28 25.14 -0.56
C ASN A 341 -7.89 25.82 -0.63
N PRO A 342 -7.48 26.55 0.42
CA PRO A 342 -6.26 27.37 0.38
C PRO A 342 -4.96 26.57 0.43
N ARG A 343 -4.99 25.26 0.75
CA ARG A 343 -3.77 24.44 0.89
C ARG A 343 -3.77 23.19 0.05
N PHE A 344 -4.93 22.57 -0.19
CA PHE A 344 -5.03 21.26 -0.84
C PHE A 344 -4.27 21.19 -2.17
N THR A 345 -4.53 22.14 -3.08
CA THR A 345 -3.86 22.20 -4.38
C THR A 345 -2.37 22.51 -4.27
N THR A 346 -2.00 23.45 -3.38
CA THR A 346 -0.60 23.83 -3.13
C THR A 346 0.21 22.61 -2.70
N VAL A 347 -0.30 21.83 -1.74
CA VAL A 347 0.38 20.66 -1.19
C VAL A 347 0.63 19.61 -2.27
N ILE A 348 -0.39 19.22 -3.04
CA ILE A 348 -0.20 18.19 -4.07
C ILE A 348 0.71 18.67 -5.20
N ALA A 349 0.55 19.90 -5.68
CA ALA A 349 1.41 20.46 -6.72
C ALA A 349 2.88 20.51 -6.26
N ASN A 350 3.12 20.94 -5.03
CA ASN A 350 4.46 20.99 -4.44
C ASN A 350 5.05 19.60 -4.18
N ARG A 351 4.25 18.61 -3.75
CA ARG A 351 4.68 17.21 -3.60
C ARG A 351 5.13 16.59 -4.92
N LEU A 352 4.37 16.79 -6.00
CA LEU A 352 4.75 16.27 -7.33
C LEU A 352 6.02 16.95 -7.86
N TRP A 353 6.18 18.25 -7.62
CA TRP A 353 7.42 18.97 -7.94
C TRP A 353 8.61 18.41 -7.15
N LYS A 354 8.50 18.31 -5.82
CA LYS A 354 9.53 17.75 -4.94
C LYS A 354 9.92 16.33 -5.36
N LYS A 355 8.95 15.49 -5.70
CA LYS A 355 9.18 14.09 -6.12
C LYS A 355 10.10 13.99 -7.35
N LEU A 356 10.09 14.96 -8.26
CA LEU A 356 10.92 14.96 -9.47
C LEU A 356 12.17 15.83 -9.36
N MET A 357 12.08 16.99 -8.70
CA MET A 357 13.15 17.98 -8.62
C MET A 357 14.03 17.82 -7.37
N GLY A 358 13.59 17.02 -6.40
CA GLY A 358 14.28 16.72 -5.15
C GLY A 358 14.07 17.70 -4.01
N GLN A 359 13.64 18.92 -4.32
CA GLN A 359 13.21 19.92 -3.34
C GLN A 359 11.84 20.47 -3.76
N GLY A 360 10.97 20.71 -2.79
CA GLY A 360 9.74 21.47 -2.99
C GLY A 360 10.02 22.94 -3.30
N ILE A 361 9.09 23.60 -3.99
CA ILE A 361 9.07 25.06 -4.10
C ILE A 361 8.80 25.67 -2.71
N ILE A 362 8.04 24.95 -1.88
CA ILE A 362 7.81 25.22 -0.46
C ILE A 362 8.39 24.06 0.35
N GLU A 363 9.20 24.35 1.37
CA GLU A 363 9.77 23.37 2.28
C GLU A 363 9.70 23.87 3.73
N PRO A 364 9.32 23.01 4.70
CA PRO A 364 8.84 21.64 4.54
C PRO A 364 7.48 21.57 3.81
N VAL A 365 7.19 20.47 3.12
CA VAL A 365 5.94 20.31 2.35
C VAL A 365 4.70 20.13 3.24
N ASP A 366 4.92 19.66 4.46
CA ASP A 366 3.89 19.29 5.43
C ASP A 366 3.79 20.22 6.65
N GLU A 367 4.57 21.31 6.66
CA GLU A 367 4.59 22.35 7.69
C GLU A 367 4.43 23.76 7.08
N ILE A 368 3.39 23.94 6.28
CA ILE A 368 3.06 25.21 5.64
C ILE A 368 2.31 26.11 6.63
N THR A 369 2.89 27.26 6.91
CA THR A 369 2.32 28.33 7.77
C THR A 369 1.80 29.49 6.92
N ASP A 370 1.13 30.46 7.54
CA ASP A 370 0.72 31.70 6.85
C ASP A 370 1.90 32.57 6.42
N SER A 371 3.03 32.44 7.11
CA SER A 371 4.30 33.13 6.78
C SER A 371 5.11 32.43 5.70
N THR A 372 4.73 31.21 5.30
CA THR A 372 5.49 30.43 4.33
C THR A 372 5.40 31.06 2.94
N VAL A 373 6.55 31.41 2.37
CA VAL A 373 6.67 31.99 1.01
C VAL A 373 7.35 30.97 0.09
N PRO A 374 6.74 30.64 -1.08
CA PRO A 374 7.39 29.76 -2.05
C PRO A 374 8.70 30.38 -2.58
N SER A 375 9.71 29.56 -2.83
CA SER A 375 10.99 29.99 -3.43
C SER A 375 10.80 30.64 -4.82
N ASN A 376 9.77 30.21 -5.53
CA ASN A 376 9.28 30.80 -6.78
C ASN A 376 7.74 30.91 -6.75
N PRO A 377 7.17 32.02 -6.26
CA PRO A 377 5.72 32.18 -6.13
C PRO A 377 4.95 32.09 -7.45
N ALA A 378 5.53 32.61 -8.54
CA ALA A 378 4.90 32.57 -9.86
C ALA A 378 4.81 31.14 -10.39
N LEU A 379 5.87 30.34 -10.21
CA LEU A 379 5.86 28.92 -10.56
C LEU A 379 4.86 28.13 -9.70
N MET A 380 4.81 28.39 -8.38
CA MET A 380 3.87 27.72 -7.50
C MET A 380 2.42 27.98 -7.92
N SER A 381 2.06 29.25 -8.16
CA SER A 381 0.72 29.63 -8.66
C SER A 381 0.40 28.94 -9.98
N PHE A 382 1.36 28.89 -10.92
CA PHE A 382 1.15 28.24 -12.21
C PHE A 382 0.90 26.73 -12.08
N LEU A 383 1.64 26.03 -11.20
CA LEU A 383 1.43 24.61 -10.96
C LEU A 383 0.08 24.34 -10.26
N GLU A 384 -0.36 25.23 -9.38
CA GLU A 384 -1.70 25.15 -8.78
C GLU A 384 -2.81 25.29 -9.83
N ASP A 385 -2.70 26.27 -10.71
CA ASP A 385 -3.65 26.48 -11.81
C ASP A 385 -3.66 25.29 -12.77
N THR A 386 -2.48 24.77 -13.09
CA THR A 386 -2.34 23.57 -13.93
C THR A 386 -3.02 22.36 -13.28
N MET A 387 -2.82 22.15 -11.97
CA MET A 387 -3.47 21.06 -11.22
C MET A 387 -5.00 21.20 -11.21
N LYS A 388 -5.52 22.42 -10.99
CA LYS A 388 -6.96 22.70 -11.02
C LYS A 388 -7.56 22.52 -12.42
N ALA A 389 -6.84 22.93 -13.46
CA ALA A 389 -7.24 22.76 -14.87
C ALA A 389 -7.20 21.30 -15.31
N ALA A 390 -6.25 20.52 -14.80
CA ALA A 390 -6.14 19.09 -15.02
C ALA A 390 -7.17 18.27 -14.21
N ASN A 391 -8.07 18.92 -13.44
CA ASN A 391 -8.99 18.26 -12.53
C ASN A 391 -8.30 17.24 -11.62
N TYR A 392 -7.14 17.63 -11.06
CA TYR A 392 -6.33 16.80 -10.17
C TYR A 392 -5.79 15.49 -10.79
N ASP A 393 -5.70 15.40 -12.11
CA ASP A 393 -4.93 14.35 -12.80
C ASP A 393 -3.43 14.55 -12.56
N MET A 394 -2.85 13.70 -11.70
CA MET A 394 -1.44 13.79 -11.33
C MET A 394 -0.51 13.53 -12.53
N LYS A 395 -0.90 12.66 -13.48
CA LYS A 395 -0.06 12.33 -14.63
C LYS A 395 0.05 13.52 -15.58
N VAL A 396 -0.96 14.36 -15.71
CA VAL A 396 -0.86 15.59 -16.52
C VAL A 396 0.25 16.51 -15.99
N VAL A 397 0.28 16.75 -14.67
CA VAL A 397 1.29 17.62 -14.05
C VAL A 397 2.68 16.98 -14.09
N LEU A 398 2.80 15.68 -13.77
CA LEU A 398 4.06 14.95 -13.88
C LEU A 398 4.63 15.03 -15.31
N ARG A 399 3.77 14.82 -16.31
CA ARG A 399 4.14 14.85 -17.72
C ARG A 399 4.64 16.23 -18.15
N ALA A 400 4.03 17.31 -17.66
CA ALA A 400 4.50 18.67 -17.90
C ALA A 400 5.89 18.94 -17.28
N ILE A 401 6.11 18.51 -16.04
CA ILE A 401 7.41 18.67 -15.37
C ILE A 401 8.49 17.84 -16.10
N LEU A 402 8.23 16.57 -16.40
CA LEU A 402 9.19 15.68 -17.06
C LEU A 402 9.60 16.15 -18.48
N ASN A 403 8.70 16.84 -19.19
CA ASN A 403 8.98 17.41 -20.52
C ASN A 403 9.59 18.82 -20.46
N SER A 404 9.72 19.44 -19.29
CA SER A 404 10.38 20.74 -19.13
C SER A 404 11.90 20.64 -19.29
N GLN A 405 12.53 21.70 -19.80
CA GLN A 405 13.99 21.82 -19.80
C GLN A 405 14.52 21.83 -18.36
N ALA A 406 13.83 22.46 -17.41
CA ALA A 406 14.21 22.52 -16.01
C ALA A 406 14.47 21.11 -15.42
N TYR A 407 13.55 20.16 -15.66
CA TYR A 407 13.76 18.76 -15.25
C TYR A 407 14.87 18.08 -16.03
N GLN A 408 15.02 18.38 -17.32
CA GLN A 408 15.99 17.71 -18.22
C GLN A 408 17.41 18.29 -18.20
N ARG A 409 17.74 19.16 -17.23
CA ARG A 409 19.11 19.64 -16.99
C ARG A 409 19.94 18.66 -16.17
N GLU A 410 21.27 18.77 -16.23
CA GLU A 410 22.17 18.09 -15.29
C GLU A 410 21.79 18.43 -13.85
N ALA A 411 21.89 17.46 -12.93
CA ALA A 411 21.60 17.74 -11.53
C ALA A 411 22.56 18.75 -10.91
N TYR A 412 22.06 19.48 -9.93
CA TYR A 412 22.85 20.30 -9.04
C TYR A 412 23.53 19.40 -8.01
N THR A 413 24.87 19.46 -7.98
CA THR A 413 25.73 18.50 -7.25
C THR A 413 26.23 19.00 -5.90
N LYS A 414 25.79 20.19 -5.47
CA LYS A 414 26.11 20.74 -4.15
C LYS A 414 24.92 20.55 -3.24
N ASP A 415 25.21 20.33 -1.97
CA ASP A 415 24.20 20.30 -0.93
C ASP A 415 23.54 21.68 -0.79
N VAL A 416 22.25 21.68 -0.49
CA VAL A 416 21.48 22.90 -0.18
C VAL A 416 21.42 22.98 1.34
N GLU A 417 22.00 24.03 1.91
CA GLU A 417 22.05 24.20 3.36
C GLU A 417 20.66 24.45 3.94
N LEU A 418 20.45 24.09 5.20
CA LEU A 418 19.16 24.30 5.86
C LEU A 418 18.78 25.79 5.87
N GLY A 419 17.64 26.12 5.28
CA GLY A 419 17.13 27.49 5.15
C GLY A 419 17.63 28.23 3.90
N GLU A 420 18.52 27.64 3.11
CA GLU A 420 18.90 28.19 1.80
C GLU A 420 17.75 28.01 0.79
N ILE A 421 17.50 29.06 -0.01
CA ILE A 421 16.49 29.01 -1.05
C ILE A 421 17.08 28.34 -2.29
N TYR A 422 16.60 27.14 -2.62
CA TYR A 422 16.98 26.49 -3.87
C TYR A 422 16.22 27.07 -5.07
N HIS A 423 16.96 27.55 -6.07
CA HIS A 423 16.41 28.26 -7.25
C HIS A 423 16.24 27.38 -8.50
N PHE A 424 16.51 26.08 -8.40
CA PHE A 424 16.34 25.09 -9.47
C PHE A 424 17.15 25.35 -10.77
N PRO A 425 18.49 25.57 -10.70
CA PRO A 425 19.34 25.54 -11.90
C PRO A 425 19.27 24.18 -12.62
N GLY A 426 18.94 23.11 -11.90
CA GLY A 426 18.55 21.78 -12.37
C GLY A 426 17.79 21.02 -11.26
N PRO A 427 17.49 19.73 -11.41
CA PRO A 427 17.05 18.90 -10.28
C PRO A 427 18.19 18.71 -9.27
N LEU A 428 17.88 18.39 -8.01
CA LEU A 428 18.91 18.02 -7.03
C LEU A 428 19.48 16.64 -7.33
N LEU A 429 20.79 16.50 -7.12
CA LEU A 429 21.45 15.20 -7.06
C LEU A 429 20.91 14.47 -5.82
N ARG A 430 20.15 13.39 -6.03
CA ARG A 430 19.48 12.67 -4.94
C ARG A 430 20.06 11.30 -4.76
N ARG A 431 20.10 10.79 -3.54
CA ARG A 431 20.34 9.37 -3.34
C ARG A 431 19.08 8.57 -3.69
N MET A 432 19.25 7.37 -4.23
CA MET A 432 18.18 6.42 -4.45
C MET A 432 17.61 5.93 -3.11
N SER A 433 16.28 5.79 -3.04
CA SER A 433 15.62 5.18 -1.87
C SER A 433 15.96 3.69 -1.75
N ALA A 434 15.72 3.12 -0.57
CA ALA A 434 15.85 1.68 -0.34
C ALA A 434 15.11 0.85 -1.38
N GLU A 435 13.87 1.23 -1.70
CA GLU A 435 13.03 0.61 -2.72
C GLU A 435 13.65 0.73 -4.11
N GLN A 436 14.18 1.89 -4.48
CA GLN A 436 14.79 2.09 -5.80
C GLN A 436 16.05 1.24 -5.99
N ILE A 437 16.87 1.11 -4.96
CA ILE A 437 18.06 0.26 -5.00
C ILE A 437 17.65 -1.21 -5.10
N TRP A 438 16.72 -1.65 -4.25
CA TRP A 438 16.20 -3.00 -4.26
C TRP A 438 15.57 -3.38 -5.61
N ASP A 439 14.69 -2.52 -6.14
CA ASP A 439 13.98 -2.75 -7.39
C ASP A 439 14.93 -2.72 -8.60
N SER A 440 16.04 -1.97 -8.51
CA SER A 440 17.12 -2.04 -9.48
C SER A 440 17.84 -3.40 -9.44
N MET A 441 18.02 -4.00 -8.26
CA MET A 441 18.56 -5.36 -8.15
C MET A 441 17.58 -6.39 -8.72
N VAL A 442 16.27 -6.20 -8.51
CA VAL A 442 15.23 -7.04 -9.13
C VAL A 442 15.31 -6.98 -10.66
N ALA A 443 15.55 -5.81 -11.24
CA ALA A 443 15.71 -5.61 -12.69
C ALA A 443 16.94 -6.32 -13.28
N LEU A 444 18.03 -6.40 -12.52
CA LEU A 444 19.23 -7.16 -12.88
C LEU A 444 19.03 -8.67 -12.69
N TYR A 445 18.14 -9.06 -11.78
CA TYR A 445 17.91 -10.46 -11.43
C TYR A 445 16.97 -11.17 -12.42
N LYS A 446 15.81 -10.56 -12.73
CA LYS A 446 14.75 -11.21 -13.52
C LYS A 446 14.24 -10.36 -14.69
N PRO A 447 13.78 -11.00 -15.78
CA PRO A 447 13.09 -10.29 -16.85
C PRO A 447 11.76 -9.73 -16.33
N ASN A 448 11.27 -8.66 -16.96
CA ASN A 448 9.96 -8.05 -16.68
C ASN A 448 9.76 -7.70 -15.19
N ALA A 449 10.76 -7.06 -14.57
CA ALA A 449 10.73 -6.71 -13.15
C ALA A 449 9.48 -5.91 -12.73
N ASP A 450 8.85 -5.18 -13.65
CA ASP A 450 7.68 -4.34 -13.38
C ASP A 450 6.37 -5.13 -13.31
N GLN A 451 6.34 -6.38 -13.77
CA GLN A 451 5.13 -7.20 -13.70
C GLN A 451 4.76 -7.46 -12.24
N PRO A 452 3.53 -7.08 -11.82
CA PRO A 452 3.07 -7.32 -10.45
C PRO A 452 3.11 -8.81 -10.11
N SER A 453 3.46 -9.12 -8.85
CA SER A 453 3.48 -10.49 -8.35
C SER A 453 2.07 -11.09 -8.38
N ILE A 454 1.85 -12.04 -9.29
CA ILE A 454 0.59 -12.80 -9.36
C ILE A 454 0.38 -13.59 -8.06
N ALA A 455 1.44 -14.14 -7.47
CA ALA A 455 1.36 -14.88 -6.22
C ALA A 455 0.84 -13.99 -5.08
N THR A 456 1.41 -12.79 -4.93
CA THR A 456 0.98 -11.79 -3.94
C THR A 456 -0.45 -11.33 -4.20
N LYS A 457 -0.83 -11.13 -5.47
CA LYS A 457 -2.20 -10.78 -5.85
C LYS A 457 -3.19 -11.88 -5.44
N VAL A 458 -2.89 -13.14 -5.74
CA VAL A 458 -3.77 -14.27 -5.35
C VAL A 458 -3.84 -14.41 -3.84
N GLU A 459 -2.73 -14.22 -3.12
CA GLU A 459 -2.74 -14.23 -1.65
C GLU A 459 -3.67 -13.14 -1.10
N ALA A 460 -3.56 -11.91 -1.60
CA ALA A 460 -4.42 -10.80 -1.22
C ALA A 460 -5.91 -11.08 -1.52
N GLU A 461 -6.21 -11.59 -2.72
CA GLU A 461 -7.57 -11.96 -3.13
C GLU A 461 -8.16 -13.06 -2.22
N VAL A 462 -7.40 -14.11 -1.96
CA VAL A 462 -7.85 -15.22 -1.09
C VAL A 462 -8.03 -14.76 0.35
N ALA A 463 -7.16 -13.90 0.87
CA ALA A 463 -7.27 -13.35 2.22
C ALA A 463 -8.52 -12.48 2.39
N LEU A 464 -8.79 -11.58 1.42
CA LEU A 464 -10.01 -10.78 1.39
C LEU A 464 -11.26 -11.66 1.27
N ARG A 465 -11.22 -12.65 0.37
CA ARG A 465 -12.35 -13.55 0.15
C ARG A 465 -12.63 -14.42 1.37
N ARG A 466 -11.60 -14.86 2.11
CA ARG A 466 -11.78 -15.56 3.40
C ARG A 466 -12.57 -14.70 4.38
N VAL A 467 -12.19 -13.44 4.58
CA VAL A 467 -12.92 -12.54 5.51
C VAL A 467 -14.36 -12.33 5.07
N GLU A 468 -14.59 -12.10 3.77
CA GLU A 468 -15.94 -11.95 3.25
C GLU A 468 -16.80 -13.21 3.46
N TRP A 469 -16.24 -14.39 3.19
CA TRP A 469 -16.93 -15.66 3.36
C TRP A 469 -17.29 -15.90 4.82
N LEU A 470 -16.34 -15.67 5.73
CA LEU A 470 -16.55 -15.77 7.18
C LEU A 470 -17.66 -14.83 7.65
N ASP A 471 -17.60 -13.56 7.24
CA ASP A 471 -18.56 -12.54 7.66
C ASP A 471 -19.96 -12.83 7.13
N ARG A 472 -20.11 -13.08 5.83
CA ARG A 472 -21.42 -13.41 5.24
C ARG A 472 -21.95 -14.75 5.78
N ALA A 473 -21.08 -15.72 6.10
CA ALA A 473 -21.50 -17.00 6.66
C ALA A 473 -22.12 -16.81 8.06
N LEU A 474 -21.61 -15.87 8.86
CA LEU A 474 -22.26 -15.50 10.11
C LEU A 474 -23.61 -14.79 9.87
N GLU A 475 -23.68 -13.90 8.89
CA GLU A 475 -24.92 -13.16 8.55
C GLU A 475 -26.03 -14.06 7.98
N SER A 476 -25.68 -15.23 7.42
CA SER A 476 -26.64 -16.19 6.88
C SER A 476 -27.36 -17.01 7.96
N MET A 477 -26.82 -17.03 9.18
CA MET A 477 -27.36 -17.80 10.31
C MET A 477 -28.46 -17.03 11.04
N THR A 478 -29.46 -17.76 11.53
CA THR A 478 -30.42 -17.19 12.50
C THR A 478 -29.75 -16.95 13.86
N PRO A 479 -30.26 -16.01 14.68
CA PRO A 479 -29.75 -15.81 16.04
C PRO A 479 -29.69 -17.10 16.87
N GLN A 480 -30.67 -17.99 16.73
CA GLN A 480 -30.73 -19.28 17.44
C GLN A 480 -29.61 -20.23 16.97
N GLN A 481 -29.40 -20.37 15.66
CA GLN A 481 -28.33 -21.21 15.12
C GLN A 481 -26.95 -20.71 15.57
N LEU A 482 -26.73 -19.39 15.53
CA LEU A 482 -25.46 -18.80 15.98
C LEU A 482 -25.23 -19.02 17.48
N GLN A 483 -26.29 -18.91 18.29
CA GLN A 483 -26.23 -19.21 19.73
C GLN A 483 -25.84 -20.66 20.00
N GLU A 484 -26.49 -21.62 19.34
CA GLU A 484 -26.16 -23.06 19.45
C GLU A 484 -24.70 -23.34 19.09
N CYS A 485 -24.23 -22.75 17.99
CA CYS A 485 -22.84 -22.91 17.55
C CYS A 485 -21.86 -22.28 18.55
N THR A 486 -22.20 -21.12 19.12
CA THR A 486 -21.38 -20.48 20.16
C THR A 486 -21.28 -21.35 21.42
N ILE A 487 -22.37 -21.99 21.83
CA ILE A 487 -22.38 -22.91 22.97
C ILE A 487 -21.48 -24.14 22.70
N LYS A 488 -21.55 -24.70 21.48
CA LYS A 488 -20.69 -25.82 21.07
C LYS A 488 -19.21 -25.42 21.08
N VAL A 489 -18.86 -24.23 20.60
CA VAL A 489 -17.50 -23.68 20.70
C VAL A 489 -17.07 -23.52 22.16
N ALA A 490 -17.96 -23.02 23.04
CA ALA A 490 -17.67 -22.88 24.47
C ALA A 490 -17.39 -24.22 25.15
N GLN A 491 -18.17 -25.25 24.82
CA GLN A 491 -17.92 -26.63 25.28
C GLN A 491 -16.56 -27.12 24.79
N LYS A 492 -16.25 -26.95 23.50
CA LYS A 492 -14.99 -27.41 22.93
C LYS A 492 -13.77 -26.70 23.52
N GLN A 493 -13.87 -25.39 23.76
CA GLN A 493 -12.83 -24.64 24.45
C GLN A 493 -12.59 -25.16 25.87
N LYS A 494 -13.65 -25.54 26.59
CA LYS A 494 -13.53 -26.08 27.94
C LYS A 494 -12.82 -27.44 27.95
N GLU A 495 -13.13 -28.31 26.98
CA GLU A 495 -12.41 -29.57 26.74
C GLU A 495 -10.93 -29.31 26.47
N LEU A 496 -10.61 -28.46 25.49
CA LEU A 496 -9.23 -28.12 25.13
C LEU A 496 -8.46 -27.46 26.29
N ALA A 497 -9.13 -26.66 27.13
CA ALA A 497 -8.53 -26.08 28.32
C ALA A 497 -8.29 -27.09 29.44
N ALA A 498 -9.04 -28.20 29.47
CA ALA A 498 -8.75 -29.32 30.38
C ALA A 498 -7.55 -30.13 29.85
N GLU A 499 -7.48 -30.38 28.54
CA GLU A 499 -6.34 -31.05 27.90
C GLU A 499 -5.02 -30.30 28.11
N VAL A 500 -5.03 -28.96 27.97
CA VAL A 500 -3.84 -28.14 28.22
C VAL A 500 -3.43 -28.15 29.68
N ARG A 501 -4.37 -28.14 30.63
CA ARG A 501 -4.04 -28.29 32.06
C ARG A 501 -3.39 -29.64 32.34
N ALA A 502 -3.95 -30.73 31.81
CA ALA A 502 -3.35 -32.05 31.92
C ALA A 502 -1.95 -32.12 31.27
N ALA A 503 -1.75 -31.45 30.13
CA ALA A 503 -0.44 -31.37 29.49
C ALA A 503 0.56 -30.55 30.30
N GLN A 504 0.14 -29.47 30.97
CA GLN A 504 1.00 -28.69 31.87
C GLN A 504 1.44 -29.53 33.08
N GLU A 505 0.51 -30.23 33.72
CA GLU A 505 0.81 -31.14 34.83
C GLU A 505 1.75 -32.28 34.39
N SER A 506 1.49 -32.86 33.20
CA SER A 506 2.36 -33.88 32.60
C SER A 506 3.75 -33.33 32.29
N MET A 507 3.87 -32.09 31.82
CA MET A 507 5.15 -31.44 31.54
C MET A 507 5.94 -31.20 32.82
N GLU A 508 5.30 -30.78 33.92
CA GLU A 508 5.96 -30.60 35.22
C GLU A 508 6.48 -31.94 35.76
N ALA A 509 5.68 -33.00 35.68
CA ALA A 509 6.09 -34.34 36.08
C ALA A 509 7.25 -34.85 35.20
N ALA A 510 7.16 -34.70 33.88
CA ALA A 510 8.20 -35.10 32.93
C ALA A 510 9.50 -34.30 33.12
N THR A 511 9.41 -33.02 33.47
CA THR A 511 10.57 -32.16 33.79
C THR A 511 11.28 -32.67 35.04
N LYS A 512 10.54 -33.04 36.09
CA LYS A 512 11.11 -33.67 37.29
C LYS A 512 11.77 -35.02 36.96
N ALA A 513 11.18 -35.78 36.05
CA ALA A 513 11.68 -37.07 35.58
C ALA A 513 12.80 -36.99 34.51
N LYS A 514 13.13 -35.78 34.02
CA LYS A 514 14.07 -35.54 32.90
C LYS A 514 13.69 -36.29 31.61
N ASP A 515 12.40 -36.53 31.36
CA ASP A 515 11.91 -37.16 30.14
C ASP A 515 11.69 -36.11 29.03
N GLU A 516 12.70 -35.95 28.16
CA GLU A 516 12.64 -34.99 27.06
C GLU A 516 11.54 -35.29 26.02
N ALA A 517 11.16 -36.56 25.83
CA ALA A 517 10.14 -36.92 24.85
C ALA A 517 8.75 -36.52 25.35
N ALA A 518 8.46 -36.79 26.62
CA ALA A 518 7.22 -36.36 27.26
C ALA A 518 7.12 -34.82 27.36
N ILE A 519 8.23 -34.13 27.65
CA ILE A 519 8.29 -32.65 27.63
C ILE A 519 7.96 -32.11 26.24
N ARG A 520 8.56 -32.68 25.18
CA ARG A 520 8.26 -32.28 23.77
C ARG A 520 6.79 -32.45 23.45
N LYS A 521 6.23 -33.63 23.71
CA LYS A 521 4.81 -33.95 23.45
C LYS A 521 3.86 -33.00 24.18
N ALA A 522 4.09 -32.76 25.47
CA ALA A 522 3.27 -31.83 26.25
C ALA A 522 3.37 -30.38 25.74
N ARG A 523 4.59 -29.94 25.39
CA ARG A 523 4.82 -28.62 24.80
C ARG A 523 4.12 -28.46 23.46
N ASP A 524 4.16 -29.46 22.59
CA ASP A 524 3.49 -29.43 21.30
C ASP A 524 1.96 -29.31 21.45
N LEU A 525 1.37 -30.01 22.43
CA LEU A 525 -0.06 -29.91 22.72
C LEU A 525 -0.45 -28.51 23.21
N ILE A 526 0.34 -27.94 24.14
CA ILE A 526 0.13 -26.57 24.63
C ILE A 526 0.28 -25.55 23.49
N LYS A 527 1.31 -25.71 22.64
CA LYS A 527 1.57 -24.82 21.50
C LYS A 527 0.45 -24.87 20.46
N ASN A 528 -0.13 -26.04 20.23
CA ASN A 528 -1.16 -26.24 19.20
C ASN A 528 -2.60 -25.96 19.69
N GLN A 529 -2.82 -25.68 20.98
CA GLN A 529 -4.15 -25.39 21.52
C GLN A 529 -4.90 -24.32 20.71
N ARG A 530 -4.19 -23.26 20.31
CA ARG A 530 -4.75 -22.17 19.51
C ARG A 530 -5.33 -22.68 18.19
N LYS A 531 -4.55 -23.47 17.46
CA LYS A 531 -4.93 -24.07 16.19
C LYS A 531 -6.17 -24.94 16.37
N HIS A 532 -6.24 -25.74 17.42
CA HIS A 532 -7.42 -26.59 17.70
C HIS A 532 -8.68 -25.77 18.02
N ILE A 533 -8.55 -24.59 18.66
CA ILE A 533 -9.67 -23.68 18.87
C ILE A 533 -10.14 -23.10 17.53
N ASP A 534 -9.22 -22.67 16.68
CA ASP A 534 -9.53 -22.11 15.36
C ASP A 534 -10.23 -23.17 14.48
N GLU A 535 -9.71 -24.40 14.43
CA GLU A 535 -10.33 -25.54 13.72
C GLU A 535 -11.73 -25.88 14.26
N ALA A 536 -11.92 -25.81 15.59
CA ALA A 536 -13.23 -26.02 16.20
C ALA A 536 -14.23 -24.91 15.83
N VAL A 537 -13.79 -23.66 15.78
CA VAL A 537 -14.62 -22.52 15.35
C VAL A 537 -15.00 -22.67 13.87
N ASP A 538 -14.04 -22.99 13.00
CA ASP A 538 -14.26 -23.22 11.57
C ASP A 538 -15.31 -24.33 11.36
N ALA A 539 -15.12 -25.50 11.98
CA ALA A 539 -16.03 -26.64 11.83
C ALA A 539 -17.43 -26.41 12.41
N VAL A 540 -17.54 -25.68 13.52
CA VAL A 540 -18.83 -25.51 14.24
C VAL A 540 -19.65 -24.35 13.69
N VAL A 541 -18.98 -23.25 13.30
CA VAL A 541 -19.65 -21.99 12.97
C VAL A 541 -19.57 -21.71 11.48
N TYR A 542 -18.36 -21.64 10.94
CA TYR A 542 -18.16 -21.16 9.58
C TYR A 542 -18.59 -22.18 8.53
N ASP A 543 -18.31 -23.47 8.75
CA ASP A 543 -18.82 -24.54 7.90
C ASP A 543 -20.35 -24.64 7.97
N ALA A 544 -20.95 -24.43 9.14
CA ALA A 544 -22.40 -24.42 9.29
C ALA A 544 -23.03 -23.24 8.52
N GLY A 545 -22.45 -22.04 8.61
CA GLY A 545 -22.87 -20.87 7.84
C GLY A 545 -22.62 -21.01 6.34
N PHE A 546 -21.53 -21.68 5.93
CA PHE A 546 -21.22 -21.94 4.52
C PHE A 546 -22.17 -22.97 3.90
N LYS A 547 -22.55 -24.03 4.64
CA LYS A 547 -23.59 -24.97 4.21
C LYS A 547 -24.92 -24.28 3.94
N ARG A 548 -25.24 -23.22 4.69
CA ARG A 548 -26.42 -22.40 4.40
C ARG A 548 -26.34 -21.73 3.04
N PHE A 549 -25.16 -21.29 2.59
CA PHE A 549 -25.01 -20.83 1.20
C PHE A 549 -25.26 -21.93 0.19
N ALA A 550 -24.83 -23.16 0.46
CA ALA A 550 -25.10 -24.30 -0.42
C ALA A 550 -26.60 -24.61 -0.52
N GLU A 551 -27.34 -24.53 0.59
CA GLU A 551 -28.81 -24.61 0.59
C GLU A 551 -29.43 -23.48 -0.23
N LEU A 552 -29.05 -22.23 0.02
CA LEU A 552 -29.57 -21.07 -0.69
C LEU A 552 -29.26 -21.10 -2.19
N ALA A 553 -28.08 -21.61 -2.57
CA ALA A 553 -27.71 -21.82 -3.96
C ALA A 553 -28.62 -22.88 -4.64
N ARG A 554 -28.91 -23.99 -3.94
CA ARG A 554 -29.86 -25.01 -4.42
C ARG A 554 -31.28 -24.47 -4.56
N GLU A 555 -31.69 -23.57 -3.67
CA GLU A 555 -32.98 -22.89 -3.71
C GLU A 555 -33.05 -21.76 -4.76
N GLY A 556 -31.94 -21.41 -5.41
CA GLY A 556 -31.87 -20.26 -6.33
C GLY A 556 -31.94 -18.88 -5.65
N LYS A 557 -31.77 -18.83 -4.32
CA LYS A 557 -31.92 -17.62 -3.49
C LYS A 557 -30.60 -17.01 -3.03
N LEU A 558 -29.45 -17.51 -3.49
CA LEU A 558 -28.14 -16.99 -3.05
C LEU A 558 -27.99 -15.48 -3.29
N ALA A 559 -28.56 -14.97 -4.39
CA ALA A 559 -28.57 -13.54 -4.73
C ALA A 559 -29.45 -12.67 -3.80
N GLU A 560 -30.34 -13.27 -3.00
CA GLU A 560 -31.12 -12.52 -2.00
C GLU A 560 -30.29 -12.19 -0.74
N PHE A 561 -29.14 -12.83 -0.57
CA PHE A 561 -28.27 -12.72 0.61
C PHE A 561 -27.00 -11.90 0.34
N THR A 562 -26.69 -11.61 -0.92
CA THR A 562 -25.58 -10.75 -1.32
C THR A 562 -25.95 -9.89 -2.51
N LYS A 563 -25.51 -8.62 -2.50
CA LYS A 563 -25.57 -7.73 -3.67
C LYS A 563 -24.35 -7.88 -4.58
N ASP A 564 -23.32 -8.61 -4.13
CA ASP A 564 -22.14 -8.94 -4.93
C ASP A 564 -22.46 -10.16 -5.81
N GLU A 565 -22.72 -9.90 -7.09
CA GLU A 565 -22.99 -10.94 -8.07
C GLU A 565 -21.78 -11.85 -8.32
N ASP A 566 -20.56 -11.31 -8.23
CA ASP A 566 -19.33 -12.07 -8.51
C ASP A 566 -19.08 -13.05 -7.38
N PHE A 567 -19.26 -12.63 -6.13
CA PHE A 567 -19.28 -13.55 -4.99
C PHE A 567 -20.30 -14.67 -5.19
N ALA A 568 -21.55 -14.34 -5.56
CA ALA A 568 -22.59 -15.35 -5.72
C ALA A 568 -22.24 -16.35 -6.83
N LYS A 569 -21.72 -15.87 -7.97
CA LYS A 569 -21.25 -16.71 -9.07
C LYS A 569 -20.07 -17.59 -8.65
N GLU A 570 -19.11 -17.06 -7.90
CA GLU A 570 -17.96 -17.80 -7.38
C GLU A 570 -18.39 -18.93 -6.45
N VAL A 571 -19.23 -18.62 -5.46
CA VAL A 571 -19.76 -19.62 -4.52
C VAL A 571 -20.52 -20.71 -5.28
N ALA A 572 -21.42 -20.33 -6.20
CA ALA A 572 -22.15 -21.29 -7.03
C ALA A 572 -21.22 -22.16 -7.89
N ALA A 573 -20.13 -21.61 -8.44
CA ALA A 573 -19.16 -22.34 -9.24
C ALA A 573 -18.38 -23.36 -8.39
N VAL A 574 -17.97 -22.98 -7.17
CA VAL A 574 -17.24 -23.88 -6.25
C VAL A 574 -18.14 -25.03 -5.79
N LEU A 575 -19.40 -24.74 -5.46
CA LEU A 575 -20.37 -25.76 -5.04
C LEU A 575 -20.68 -26.80 -6.13
N LYS A 576 -20.64 -26.41 -7.41
CA LYS A 576 -20.86 -27.32 -8.55
C LYS A 576 -19.75 -28.36 -8.76
N LEU A 577 -18.59 -28.20 -8.14
CA LEU A 577 -17.43 -29.07 -8.36
C LEU A 577 -17.44 -30.36 -7.53
N LYS A 578 -18.36 -30.50 -6.56
CA LYS A 578 -18.55 -31.73 -5.78
C LYS A 578 -19.75 -32.53 -6.31
N LYS A 579 -19.77 -33.83 -6.05
CA LYS A 579 -20.91 -34.71 -6.42
C LYS A 579 -22.18 -34.27 -5.69
N GLU A 580 -23.34 -34.46 -6.31
CA GLU A 580 -24.63 -34.19 -5.69
C GLU A 580 -24.77 -34.92 -4.35
N GLY A 581 -24.97 -34.15 -3.26
CA GLY A 581 -25.22 -34.68 -1.92
C GLY A 581 -24.06 -34.57 -0.92
N GLU A 582 -22.86 -34.14 -1.32
CA GLU A 582 -21.75 -33.87 -0.40
C GLU A 582 -21.60 -32.36 -0.10
N ASP A 583 -21.59 -31.98 1.18
CA ASP A 583 -21.34 -30.59 1.60
C ASP A 583 -19.84 -30.25 1.52
N LEU A 584 -19.49 -29.06 1.02
CA LEU A 584 -18.13 -28.50 1.10
C LEU A 584 -17.92 -27.80 2.45
N SER A 585 -16.75 -27.99 3.07
CA SER A 585 -16.30 -27.07 4.11
C SER A 585 -15.88 -25.74 3.47
N MET A 586 -15.89 -24.66 4.26
CA MET A 586 -15.46 -23.35 3.79
C MET A 586 -13.98 -23.37 3.36
N ASP A 587 -13.14 -24.08 4.11
CA ASP A 587 -11.71 -24.23 3.80
C ASP A 587 -11.47 -25.03 2.52
N GLU A 588 -12.22 -26.12 2.29
CA GLU A 588 -12.17 -26.85 1.02
C GLU A 588 -12.53 -25.95 -0.16
N ALA A 589 -13.59 -25.15 0.02
CA ALA A 589 -14.07 -24.24 -1.01
C ALA A 589 -13.08 -23.09 -1.29
N LEU A 590 -12.44 -22.51 -0.26
CA LEU A 590 -11.35 -21.54 -0.42
C LEU A 590 -10.11 -22.17 -1.06
N ALA A 591 -9.79 -23.42 -0.74
CA ALA A 591 -8.67 -24.14 -1.36
C ALA A 591 -8.90 -24.37 -2.86
N ILE A 592 -10.14 -24.68 -3.26
CA ILE A 592 -10.54 -24.76 -4.67
C ILE A 592 -10.37 -23.41 -5.35
N LEU A 593 -10.87 -22.32 -4.75
CA LEU A 593 -10.72 -20.97 -5.29
C LEU A 593 -9.25 -20.60 -5.46
N ALA A 594 -8.43 -20.81 -4.42
CA ALA A 594 -6.99 -20.56 -4.45
C ALA A 594 -6.32 -21.38 -5.56
N LYS A 595 -6.68 -22.65 -5.72
CA LYS A 595 -6.18 -23.52 -6.80
C LYS A 595 -6.56 -22.99 -8.18
N GLN A 596 -7.81 -22.57 -8.38
CA GLN A 596 -8.27 -21.98 -9.64
C GLN A 596 -7.53 -20.68 -9.97
N ARG A 597 -7.36 -19.79 -8.98
CA ARG A 597 -6.61 -18.54 -9.13
C ARG A 597 -5.12 -18.77 -9.42
N ARG A 598 -4.53 -19.82 -8.84
CA ARG A 598 -3.12 -20.20 -9.06
C ARG A 598 -2.90 -21.03 -10.32
N ALA A 599 -3.92 -21.65 -10.93
CA ALA A 599 -3.74 -22.57 -12.05
C ALA A 599 -2.98 -21.93 -13.22
N LYS A 600 -3.35 -20.71 -13.62
CA LYS A 600 -2.65 -19.97 -14.69
C LYS A 600 -1.19 -19.69 -14.32
N LEU A 601 -0.91 -19.35 -13.05
CA LEU A 601 0.45 -19.14 -12.58
C LEU A 601 1.27 -20.42 -12.62
N THR A 602 0.69 -21.54 -12.18
CA THR A 602 1.34 -22.84 -12.23
C THR A 602 1.70 -23.23 -13.66
N GLU A 603 0.80 -23.02 -14.62
CA GLU A 603 1.09 -23.32 -16.04
C GLU A 603 2.13 -22.36 -16.63
N LEU A 604 2.07 -21.07 -16.32
CA LEU A 604 3.10 -20.10 -16.71
C LEU A 604 4.47 -20.45 -16.11
N ALA A 605 4.52 -20.83 -14.84
CA ALA A 605 5.74 -21.23 -14.15
C ALA A 605 6.33 -22.51 -14.76
N LYS A 606 5.50 -23.52 -15.07
CA LYS A 606 5.94 -24.74 -15.77
C LYS A 606 6.47 -24.44 -17.16
N ALA A 607 5.75 -23.64 -17.95
CA ALA A 607 6.14 -23.29 -19.31
C ALA A 607 7.47 -22.54 -19.33
N ARG A 608 7.63 -21.58 -18.41
CA ARG A 608 8.87 -20.83 -18.22
C ARG A 608 10.00 -21.72 -17.73
N TYR A 609 9.77 -22.57 -16.73
CA TYR A 609 10.75 -23.55 -16.27
C TYR A 609 11.23 -24.43 -17.43
N ALA A 610 10.32 -24.93 -18.27
CA ALA A 610 10.67 -25.75 -19.43
C ALA A 610 11.50 -24.95 -20.45
N ALA A 611 11.10 -23.71 -20.74
CA ALA A 611 11.83 -22.83 -21.64
C ALA A 611 13.24 -22.50 -21.10
N ASP A 612 13.36 -22.22 -19.81
CA ASP A 612 14.64 -21.93 -19.16
C ASP A 612 15.51 -23.19 -19.08
N ALA A 613 14.96 -24.35 -18.72
CA ALA A 613 15.69 -25.62 -18.72
C ALA A 613 16.26 -25.95 -20.11
N GLN A 614 15.47 -25.74 -21.17
CA GLN A 614 15.93 -25.88 -22.55
C GLN A 614 17.01 -24.84 -22.89
N ARG A 615 16.75 -23.57 -22.56
CA ARG A 615 17.65 -22.44 -22.84
C ARG A 615 19.01 -22.57 -22.16
N PHE A 616 19.05 -23.18 -20.98
CA PHE A 616 20.25 -23.36 -20.19
C PHE A 616 20.90 -24.75 -20.36
N ALA A 617 20.35 -25.58 -21.26
CA ALA A 617 20.80 -26.95 -21.50
C ALA A 617 20.90 -27.78 -20.21
N VAL A 618 19.93 -27.62 -19.31
CA VAL A 618 19.89 -28.28 -17.99
C VAL A 618 19.57 -29.77 -18.17
N ASP A 619 20.58 -30.62 -18.07
CA ASP A 619 20.50 -32.04 -18.39
C ASP A 619 20.56 -32.94 -17.14
N ASP A 620 21.35 -32.57 -16.13
CA ASP A 620 21.57 -33.36 -14.92
C ASP A 620 20.66 -33.00 -13.73
N LYS A 621 20.69 -33.84 -12.69
CA LYS A 621 19.85 -33.70 -11.49
C LYS A 621 20.23 -32.49 -10.61
N SER A 622 21.51 -32.17 -10.52
CA SER A 622 22.04 -31.04 -9.76
C SER A 622 21.62 -29.71 -10.38
N GLU A 623 21.77 -29.58 -11.70
CA GLU A 623 21.37 -28.38 -12.43
C GLU A 623 19.85 -28.17 -12.39
N LYS A 624 19.05 -29.25 -12.47
CA LYS A 624 17.59 -29.17 -12.27
C LYS A 624 17.23 -28.64 -10.88
N ALA A 625 17.93 -29.11 -9.83
CA ALA A 625 17.71 -28.62 -8.48
C ALA A 625 18.10 -27.13 -8.34
N SER A 626 19.22 -26.72 -8.95
CA SER A 626 19.67 -25.32 -8.99
C SER A 626 18.67 -24.41 -9.70
N LEU A 627 18.20 -24.79 -10.88
CA LEU A 627 17.19 -24.05 -11.64
C LEU A 627 15.88 -23.94 -10.87
N THR A 628 15.43 -25.04 -10.24
CA THR A 628 14.23 -25.05 -9.40
C THR A 628 14.36 -24.09 -8.21
N ALA A 629 15.51 -24.10 -7.54
CA ALA A 629 15.79 -23.19 -6.43
C ALA A 629 15.77 -21.72 -6.89
N TRP A 630 16.38 -21.42 -8.04
CA TRP A 630 16.37 -20.09 -8.65
C TRP A 630 14.96 -19.63 -9.03
N GLU A 631 14.17 -20.47 -9.72
CA GLU A 631 12.78 -20.17 -10.08
C GLU A 631 11.93 -19.83 -8.86
N ASN A 632 12.05 -20.63 -7.79
CA ASN A 632 11.34 -20.38 -6.53
C ASN A 632 11.79 -19.06 -5.90
N PHE A 633 13.09 -18.79 -5.86
CA PHE A 633 13.63 -17.56 -5.27
C PHE A 633 13.19 -16.31 -6.07
N ARG A 634 13.17 -16.42 -7.41
CA ARG A 634 12.73 -15.36 -8.31
C ARG A 634 11.28 -14.94 -8.08
N ASP A 635 10.41 -15.90 -7.76
CA ASP A 635 8.97 -15.70 -7.66
C ASP A 635 8.49 -15.45 -6.20
N THR A 636 9.34 -15.70 -5.21
CA THR A 636 8.98 -15.53 -3.77
C THR A 636 9.76 -14.42 -3.07
N TYR A 637 11.01 -14.16 -3.47
CA TYR A 637 11.88 -13.20 -2.79
C TYR A 637 12.25 -12.02 -3.68
N MET A 638 12.63 -12.25 -4.94
CA MET A 638 13.00 -11.18 -5.87
C MET A 638 11.77 -10.51 -6.50
N LEU A 639 10.92 -9.95 -5.65
CA LEU A 639 9.73 -9.15 -6.01
C LEU A 639 10.05 -7.66 -5.86
N ARG A 640 9.31 -6.81 -6.59
CA ARG A 640 9.38 -5.35 -6.39
C ARG A 640 9.02 -5.03 -4.94
N ALA A 641 9.60 -3.97 -4.37
CA ALA A 641 9.37 -3.57 -2.99
C ALA A 641 7.89 -3.34 -2.67
N ALA A 642 7.12 -2.88 -3.65
CA ALA A 642 5.68 -2.68 -3.55
C ALA A 642 4.85 -3.97 -3.37
N ASP A 643 5.44 -5.13 -3.67
CA ASP A 643 4.82 -6.46 -3.49
C ASP A 643 5.41 -7.23 -2.31
N LEU A 644 6.34 -6.62 -1.58
CA LEU A 644 6.90 -7.16 -0.34
C LEU A 644 6.16 -6.60 0.88
N ARG A 645 6.32 -7.30 2.01
CA ARG A 645 5.86 -6.82 3.31
C ARG A 645 6.55 -5.49 3.62
N SER A 646 5.77 -4.49 4.04
CA SER A 646 6.28 -3.18 4.46
C SER A 646 5.67 -2.75 5.80
N PRO A 647 6.47 -2.33 6.79
CA PRO A 647 7.93 -2.31 6.78
C PRO A 647 8.51 -3.72 6.68
N ALA A 648 9.62 -3.84 5.95
CA ALA A 648 10.37 -5.09 5.88
C ALA A 648 10.91 -5.45 7.28
N PRO A 649 11.04 -6.76 7.61
CA PRO A 649 11.59 -7.16 8.90
C PRO A 649 13.04 -6.69 9.08
N ASN A 650 13.47 -6.51 10.34
CA ASN A 650 14.85 -6.17 10.65
C ASN A 650 15.83 -7.18 10.03
N GLY A 651 16.97 -6.69 9.50
CA GLY A 651 17.93 -7.48 8.74
C GLY A 651 17.57 -7.70 7.27
N HIS A 652 16.39 -7.27 6.81
CA HIS A 652 16.06 -7.23 5.39
C HIS A 652 16.72 -6.04 4.70
N PHE A 653 17.09 -6.19 3.42
CA PHE A 653 17.74 -5.14 2.62
C PHE A 653 17.07 -3.78 2.73
N LEU A 654 15.76 -3.75 2.46
CA LEU A 654 14.97 -2.52 2.50
C LEU A 654 15.09 -1.80 3.86
N ARG A 655 15.10 -2.55 4.97
CA ARG A 655 15.17 -1.94 6.31
C ARG A 655 16.55 -1.36 6.61
N GLU A 656 17.62 -2.07 6.24
CA GLU A 656 19.00 -1.59 6.42
C GLU A 656 19.33 -0.38 5.53
N PHE A 657 18.67 -0.28 4.37
CA PHE A 657 18.82 0.83 3.42
C PHE A 657 17.88 2.01 3.71
N GLY A 658 17.19 2.01 4.85
CA GLY A 658 16.41 3.17 5.32
C GLY A 658 14.98 3.24 4.83
N GLN A 659 14.35 2.10 4.47
CA GLN A 659 12.91 2.06 4.24
C GLN A 659 12.14 2.60 5.46
N SER A 660 11.20 3.51 5.18
CA SER A 660 10.26 4.07 6.16
C SER A 660 9.57 2.98 6.98
N ASP A 661 9.50 3.19 8.29
CA ASP A 661 8.64 2.38 9.16
C ASP A 661 7.15 2.72 9.01
N ARG A 662 6.85 3.81 8.32
CA ARG A 662 5.50 4.35 8.12
C ARG A 662 4.81 4.66 9.45
N GLU A 663 5.58 4.90 10.52
CA GLU A 663 5.09 5.40 11.80
C GLU A 663 4.79 6.89 11.73
N LEU A 664 5.62 7.64 11.01
CA LEU A 664 5.42 9.05 10.66
C LEU A 664 5.27 9.19 9.14
N VAL A 665 4.73 10.34 8.71
CA VAL A 665 4.62 10.69 7.28
C VAL A 665 6.03 10.89 6.72
N GLU A 666 6.37 10.18 5.63
CA GLU A 666 7.67 10.32 4.92
C GLU A 666 8.91 10.10 5.82
N ASN A 667 8.89 9.03 6.62
CA ASN A 667 9.96 8.70 7.59
C ASN A 667 11.06 7.78 7.02
N ALA A 668 11.30 7.83 5.71
CA ALA A 668 12.42 7.11 5.09
C ALA A 668 13.74 7.84 5.37
N ASN A 669 14.85 7.09 5.36
CA ASN A 669 16.19 7.66 5.51
C ASN A 669 17.05 7.28 4.29
N ASP A 670 17.76 8.25 3.73
CA ASP A 670 18.73 8.09 2.66
C ASP A 670 20.18 8.39 3.09
N ASP A 671 20.44 8.48 4.39
CA ASP A 671 21.78 8.60 4.96
C ASP A 671 22.63 7.34 4.73
N ALA A 672 23.92 7.57 4.52
CA ALA A 672 24.89 6.48 4.41
C ALA A 672 25.17 5.88 5.79
N SER A 673 25.13 4.55 5.89
CA SER A 673 25.43 3.85 7.15
C SER A 673 26.49 2.76 6.96
N VAL A 674 27.23 2.46 8.04
CA VAL A 674 28.18 1.34 8.07
C VAL A 674 27.45 0.01 7.82
N GLY A 675 26.22 -0.13 8.31
CA GLY A 675 25.38 -1.31 8.06
C GLY A 675 25.12 -1.54 6.57
N GLN A 676 24.76 -0.48 5.83
CA GLN A 676 24.57 -0.56 4.37
C GLN A 676 25.85 -1.02 3.65
N ALA A 677 27.00 -0.43 4.00
CA ALA A 677 28.28 -0.82 3.41
C ALA A 677 28.62 -2.29 3.70
N LEU A 678 28.53 -2.73 4.96
CA LEU A 678 28.77 -4.12 5.35
C LEU A 678 27.83 -5.10 4.64
N MET A 679 26.57 -4.70 4.43
CA MET A 679 25.59 -5.53 3.73
C MET A 679 25.87 -5.64 2.23
N LEU A 680 26.50 -4.65 1.60
CA LEU A 680 26.93 -4.77 0.19
C LEU A 680 28.22 -5.59 0.04
N LEU A 681 29.15 -5.46 1.00
CA LEU A 681 30.39 -6.24 1.01
C LEU A 681 30.13 -7.74 1.21
N ASN A 682 29.22 -8.10 2.14
CA ASN A 682 29.04 -9.48 2.60
C ASN A 682 27.61 -10.03 2.43
N GLY A 683 26.70 -9.27 1.84
CA GLY A 683 25.30 -9.66 1.73
C GLY A 683 25.03 -10.70 0.64
N LYS A 684 24.04 -11.55 0.90
CA LYS A 684 23.59 -12.58 -0.05
C LYS A 684 22.97 -12.02 -1.33
N VAL A 685 22.55 -10.75 -1.33
CA VAL A 685 21.91 -10.09 -2.49
C VAL A 685 22.85 -10.09 -3.69
N PHE A 686 24.12 -9.74 -3.49
CA PHE A 686 25.11 -9.77 -4.57
C PHE A 686 25.38 -11.20 -5.07
N GLY A 687 25.61 -12.15 -4.16
CA GLY A 687 25.82 -13.56 -4.53
C GLY A 687 24.66 -14.14 -5.35
N ASN A 688 23.43 -13.70 -5.06
CA ASN A 688 22.25 -14.09 -5.83
C ASN A 688 22.24 -13.50 -7.26
N LEU A 689 22.74 -12.27 -7.46
CA LEU A 689 22.85 -11.66 -8.80
C LEU A 689 23.85 -12.41 -9.69
N MET A 690 24.87 -13.02 -9.10
CA MET A 690 25.87 -13.81 -9.82
C MET A 690 25.42 -15.22 -10.21
N ASN A 691 24.18 -15.60 -9.88
CA ASN A 691 23.61 -16.83 -10.40
C ASN A 691 23.51 -16.76 -11.94
N ARG A 692 24.03 -17.79 -12.65
CA ARG A 692 24.08 -17.85 -14.13
C ARG A 692 22.74 -17.66 -14.85
N TYR A 693 21.62 -17.82 -14.14
CA TYR A 693 20.28 -17.66 -14.71
C TYR A 693 19.78 -16.19 -14.71
N THR A 694 20.43 -15.29 -13.97
CA THR A 694 20.01 -13.87 -13.86
C THR A 694 20.23 -13.09 -15.15
N VAL A 695 19.46 -12.01 -15.33
CA VAL A 695 19.56 -11.16 -16.53
C VAL A 695 20.97 -10.61 -16.70
N ILE A 696 21.58 -10.10 -15.62
CA ILE A 696 22.91 -9.52 -15.66
C ILE A 696 24.01 -10.55 -15.94
N ALA A 697 23.99 -11.70 -15.27
CA ALA A 697 25.00 -12.75 -15.48
C ALA A 697 25.01 -13.21 -16.95
N ARG A 698 23.82 -13.39 -17.53
CA ARG A 698 23.67 -13.77 -18.92
C ARG A 698 24.12 -12.69 -19.91
N ALA A 699 23.90 -11.42 -19.58
CA ALA A 699 24.36 -10.33 -20.40
C ALA A 699 25.90 -10.31 -20.46
N MET A 700 26.54 -10.48 -19.29
CA MET A 700 28.01 -10.60 -19.20
C MET A 700 28.54 -11.87 -19.88
N ASP A 701 27.82 -13.00 -19.81
CA ASP A 701 28.17 -14.23 -20.54
C ASP A 701 28.17 -14.04 -22.06
N ARG A 702 27.21 -13.29 -22.60
CA ARG A 702 27.15 -12.98 -24.03
C ARG A 702 28.27 -12.04 -24.44
N ALA A 703 28.48 -10.97 -23.66
CA ALA A 703 29.51 -9.98 -23.94
C ALA A 703 30.94 -10.56 -23.88
N LYS A 704 31.14 -11.65 -23.12
CA LYS A 704 32.43 -12.35 -23.05
C LYS A 704 32.95 -12.77 -24.43
N ALA A 705 32.07 -13.13 -25.37
CA ALA A 705 32.46 -13.50 -26.73
C ALA A 705 33.09 -12.33 -27.52
N GLU A 706 32.81 -11.09 -27.12
CA GLU A 706 33.29 -9.86 -27.75
C GLU A 706 34.54 -9.29 -27.04
N GLY A 707 34.90 -9.83 -25.87
CA GLY A 707 36.10 -9.48 -25.11
C GLY A 707 35.83 -8.76 -23.77
N PRO A 708 36.90 -8.49 -22.99
CA PRO A 708 36.83 -7.92 -21.64
C PRO A 708 36.17 -6.54 -21.60
N GLU A 709 36.45 -5.69 -22.60
CA GLU A 709 35.87 -4.34 -22.68
C GLU A 709 34.35 -4.38 -22.92
N ALA A 710 33.85 -5.36 -23.69
CA ALA A 710 32.41 -5.54 -23.90
C ALA A 710 31.68 -5.97 -22.61
N VAL A 711 32.34 -6.77 -21.75
CA VAL A 711 31.81 -7.14 -20.43
C VAL A 711 31.70 -5.90 -19.53
N ILE A 712 32.75 -5.07 -19.51
CA ILE A 712 32.76 -3.81 -18.75
C ILE A 712 31.64 -2.89 -19.25
N ASP A 713 31.55 -2.66 -20.56
CA ASP A 713 30.49 -1.85 -21.17
C ASP A 713 29.09 -2.38 -20.82
N THR A 714 28.91 -3.70 -20.80
CA THR A 714 27.64 -4.32 -20.43
C THR A 714 27.23 -4.02 -18.99
N VAL A 715 28.18 -4.07 -18.05
CA VAL A 715 27.95 -3.70 -16.64
C VAL A 715 27.58 -2.23 -16.52
N TYR A 716 28.34 -1.35 -17.17
CA TYR A 716 28.10 0.10 -17.17
C TYR A 716 26.75 0.47 -17.79
N LEU A 717 26.39 -0.12 -18.92
CA LEU A 717 25.09 0.12 -19.56
C LEU A 717 23.93 -0.41 -18.73
N SER A 718 24.13 -1.50 -18.00
CA SER A 718 23.11 -2.11 -17.13
C SER A 718 22.89 -1.34 -15.84
N LEU A 719 23.93 -0.72 -15.26
CA LEU A 719 23.86 -0.02 -13.97
C LEU A 719 23.70 1.49 -14.10
N LEU A 720 24.41 2.08 -15.06
CA LEU A 720 24.61 3.52 -15.21
C LEU A 720 24.10 4.08 -16.55
N SER A 721 23.56 3.22 -17.42
CA SER A 721 22.98 3.60 -18.72
C SER A 721 23.94 4.28 -19.69
N ARG A 722 25.26 4.15 -19.47
CA ARG A 722 26.32 4.66 -20.35
C ARG A 722 27.38 3.59 -20.55
N LYS A 723 28.27 3.79 -21.51
CA LYS A 723 29.50 3.00 -21.62
C LYS A 723 30.54 3.41 -20.57
N ALA A 724 31.52 2.54 -20.36
CA ALA A 724 32.67 2.90 -19.53
C ALA A 724 33.54 3.95 -20.24
N THR A 725 34.16 4.82 -19.45
CA THR A 725 35.18 5.75 -19.94
C THR A 725 36.49 5.02 -20.21
N PRO A 726 37.42 5.61 -20.99
CA PRO A 726 38.75 5.02 -21.21
C PRO A 726 39.48 4.71 -19.89
N GLU A 727 39.35 5.57 -18.88
CA GLU A 727 39.93 5.39 -17.57
C GLU A 727 39.31 4.21 -16.82
N GLU A 728 37.98 4.07 -16.86
CA GLU A 728 37.27 2.95 -16.25
C GLU A 728 37.58 1.61 -16.93
N HIS A 729 37.71 1.62 -18.26
CA HIS A 729 38.22 0.46 -19.01
C HIS A 729 39.63 0.08 -18.55
N ALA A 730 40.54 1.04 -18.47
CA ALA A 730 41.91 0.77 -18.04
C ALA A 730 41.98 0.18 -16.62
N LEU A 731 41.11 0.64 -15.71
CA LEU A 731 41.05 0.14 -14.33
C LEU A 731 40.46 -1.27 -14.22
N LEU A 732 39.41 -1.57 -14.98
CA LEU A 732 38.64 -2.82 -14.83
C LEU A 732 39.09 -3.92 -15.78
N LYS A 733 39.83 -3.61 -16.85
CA LYS A 733 40.33 -4.58 -17.82
C LYS A 733 41.16 -5.71 -17.19
N PRO A 734 42.10 -5.46 -16.25
CA PRO A 734 42.84 -6.54 -15.60
C PRO A 734 41.96 -7.53 -14.84
N ILE A 735 40.81 -7.07 -14.32
CA ILE A 735 39.82 -7.91 -13.66
C ILE A 735 39.02 -8.67 -14.73
N ALA A 736 38.55 -7.98 -15.77
CA ALA A 736 37.73 -8.59 -16.83
C ALA A 736 38.50 -9.60 -17.72
N ASP A 737 39.83 -9.50 -17.81
CA ASP A 737 40.69 -10.28 -18.71
C ASP A 737 40.73 -11.80 -18.39
N ASN A 738 40.55 -12.19 -17.12
CA ASN A 738 40.55 -13.61 -16.70
C ASN A 738 39.16 -14.28 -16.76
N ALA A 739 38.10 -13.50 -16.99
CA ALA A 739 36.74 -13.84 -17.46
C ALA A 739 36.09 -15.15 -16.96
N ASP A 740 36.45 -15.69 -15.80
CA ASP A 740 35.65 -16.73 -15.17
C ASP A 740 34.38 -16.10 -14.55
N ALA A 741 33.56 -16.88 -13.85
CA ALA A 741 32.34 -16.33 -13.23
C ALA A 741 32.63 -15.37 -12.07
N THR A 742 33.78 -15.53 -11.41
CA THR A 742 34.21 -14.76 -10.23
C THR A 742 34.67 -13.37 -10.64
N ASP A 743 35.56 -13.30 -11.63
CA ASP A 743 36.16 -12.05 -12.10
C ASP A 743 35.12 -11.06 -12.65
N ARG A 744 34.12 -11.58 -13.38
CA ARG A 744 33.01 -10.77 -13.89
C ARG A 744 32.08 -10.31 -12.78
N GLY A 745 31.98 -11.10 -11.71
CA GLY A 745 31.36 -10.68 -10.47
C GLY A 745 32.07 -9.48 -9.88
N ASP A 746 33.40 -9.48 -9.83
CA ASP A 746 34.16 -8.37 -9.27
C ASP A 746 33.98 -7.07 -10.05
N VAL A 747 33.86 -7.13 -11.39
CA VAL A 747 33.50 -5.97 -12.22
C VAL A 747 32.11 -5.43 -11.84
N LEU A 748 31.09 -6.30 -11.79
CA LEU A 748 29.74 -5.92 -11.41
C LEU A 748 29.70 -5.32 -9.99
N TRP A 749 30.35 -5.99 -9.05
CA TRP A 749 30.43 -5.60 -7.66
C TRP A 749 31.07 -4.21 -7.51
N THR A 750 32.18 -3.98 -8.23
CA THR A 750 32.91 -2.72 -8.18
C THR A 750 32.00 -1.56 -8.60
N VAL A 751 31.33 -1.68 -9.75
CA VAL A 751 30.46 -0.61 -10.26
C VAL A 751 29.22 -0.43 -9.38
N LEU A 752 28.64 -1.52 -8.87
CA LEU A 752 27.47 -1.50 -7.98
C LEU A 752 27.74 -0.78 -6.66
N ASN A 753 28.97 -0.84 -6.16
CA ASN A 753 29.38 -0.18 -4.91
C ASN A 753 29.85 1.27 -5.11
N THR A 754 29.84 1.80 -6.34
CA THR A 754 30.20 3.20 -6.59
C THR A 754 29.13 4.15 -6.07
N ARG A 755 29.56 5.36 -5.66
CA ARG A 755 28.62 6.45 -5.39
C ARG A 755 27.74 6.76 -6.61
N GLN A 756 28.26 6.66 -7.83
CA GLN A 756 27.48 6.94 -9.02
C GLN A 756 26.24 6.04 -9.15
N PHE A 757 26.33 4.78 -8.72
CA PHE A 757 25.17 3.89 -8.73
C PHE A 757 24.07 4.36 -7.76
N PHE A 758 24.44 4.81 -6.55
CA PHE A 758 23.47 5.18 -5.52
C PHE A 758 22.76 6.50 -5.75
N PHE A 759 23.16 7.31 -6.73
CA PHE A 759 22.59 8.63 -6.93
C PHE A 759 21.80 8.74 -8.24
N ILE A 760 20.73 9.51 -8.19
CA ILE A 760 19.91 9.97 -9.30
C ILE A 760 20.51 11.31 -9.74
N GLN A 761 21.31 11.23 -10.81
CA GLN A 761 21.94 12.40 -11.45
C GLN A 761 20.98 13.14 -12.33
#